data_AF-A0A4Q7RVJ7-F1
#
_entry.id   AF-A0A4Q7RVJ7-F1
#
_cell.length_a   1.000
_cell.length_b   1.000
_cell.length_c   1.000
_cell.angle_alpha   90.00
_cell.angle_beta   90.00
_cell.angle_gamma   90.00
#
_symmetry.space_group_name_H-M   'P 1'
#
loop_
_entity.id
_entity.type
_entity.pdbx_description
1 polymer ?
#
loop_
_entity_poly.entity_id
_entity_poly.type
_entity_poly.pdbx_seq_one_letter_code
_entity_poly.pdbx_strand_id
1 'polypeptide(L)'
;MTTGSNDRRQPWLLAVACAAALLAGACGGGDDAPAGTSPGAGNPGGGAGGTPATPEPPALSALDACNALKGASIPASALALASGGATVNAATLVAADASGNTLGEYCQVRGAIAPVDAASPNINFAVNLPTQWNGKGIQFGGGGFDGTLIDGTETVRFALPDDPAPLARGYATWGDDSGHQSSSITDGRFATNDEALVNYGGDTLKKTHDVAIALIAQRYGKALTRAYFLGTSTGGRDALTYIQRWPADYDGVVANEPALNYTGTRLSNVALGRALYLNGGAGWLNINKTLLVQKAAMDACDTLDGVADRVISNVEGCRVGALQVLASLRCAGGADTGDTCLSDAQIATVKVIEQPLQLGYPLANGVTEAGGYNILEGALVAGPFTSRDLGTRPVPGNPATTADANMYLTGDQWTKYFVTRNAAFDTLTFDPASPGSWTSRVQAVSALTDATNPDLSAFLGKGGRLILLHGLADEVISPNSTIAWYKAVTGRVGQAAVDQGIRFYTVPGMGHGTGSFLPAWNSLTALENWVELGAAPATRTVMDTNAGTYGRTRPLCLYPSWPKYKGTGSADAAINYTCEGASGIVQSCLNMPSVATTWKGGNTDGEELSVRIDPATLQYTVTIDASLQRAAGTVIPGQLVSQGGCTYGSNENGAQFTLGGGGLLSGGVRAASGGSFRPLLAFQNVSADYTAVADIYNVNGIQTAVADGSVSTVNGSARLRSSAATWQTCAASASGGYVVYDANCANTTKGYIAWNPARQAFDYFVGGTIAAGNGVLSGSLISGIVNGTPVPMILTRSATAYGMNLYAKQAAAGLAAGAADGAYRVQATDGAQVAADLAGTTIVRNGVSGTLTYNTPVPGVIGATGGVIASYLYGGGLLVGTSAGKLELGVLH
;
A
#
# COMPACT_ATOMS: atom_id res chain seq x y z
N MET A 1 -29.51 -41.15 25.32
CA MET A 1 -30.98 -41.17 25.15
C MET A 1 -31.30 -40.49 23.83
N THR A 2 -32.24 -41.09 23.08
CA THR A 2 -32.98 -40.60 21.89
C THR A 2 -32.16 -40.22 20.63
N THR A 3 -31.96 -41.13 19.66
CA THR A 3 -32.81 -41.43 18.46
C THR A 3 -32.83 -40.26 17.45
N GLY A 4 -32.50 -40.34 16.15
CA GLY A 4 -32.23 -41.45 15.23
C GLY A 4 -32.91 -41.15 13.88
N SER A 5 -32.20 -41.19 12.75
CA SER A 5 -32.76 -41.58 11.44
C SER A 5 -31.65 -41.89 10.43
N ASN A 6 -31.82 -43.04 9.76
CA ASN A 6 -31.00 -43.59 8.69
C ASN A 6 -31.23 -42.83 7.38
N ASP A 7 -30.22 -42.75 6.52
CA ASP A 7 -30.31 -43.50 5.25
C ASP A 7 -28.94 -43.87 4.65
N ARG A 8 -28.97 -44.87 3.78
CA ARG A 8 -27.96 -45.91 3.55
C ARG A 8 -27.12 -45.70 2.28
N ARG A 9 -25.91 -46.30 2.31
CA ARG A 9 -25.10 -46.93 1.22
C ARG A 9 -24.12 -46.08 0.40
N GLN A 10 -22.90 -45.94 0.93
CA GLN A 10 -21.60 -46.55 0.55
C GLN A 10 -21.21 -46.94 -0.93
N PRO A 11 -19.88 -47.07 -1.21
CA PRO A 11 -19.16 -46.43 -2.34
C PRO A 11 -18.41 -47.41 -3.27
N TRP A 12 -17.94 -46.99 -4.45
CA TRP A 12 -16.88 -47.72 -5.19
C TRP A 12 -15.92 -46.78 -5.96
N LEU A 13 -14.63 -47.06 -5.78
CA LEU A 13 -13.47 -46.57 -6.53
C LEU A 13 -13.47 -47.05 -7.98
N LEU A 14 -12.78 -46.34 -8.88
CA LEU A 14 -11.90 -46.93 -9.91
C LEU A 14 -11.00 -45.89 -10.59
N ALA A 15 -9.70 -46.20 -10.60
CA ALA A 15 -8.66 -45.54 -11.37
C ALA A 15 -8.52 -46.22 -12.74
N VAL A 16 -8.19 -45.48 -13.81
CA VAL A 16 -7.55 -46.00 -15.03
C VAL A 16 -6.61 -44.95 -15.63
N ALA A 17 -5.43 -45.42 -16.02
CA ALA A 17 -4.31 -44.71 -16.63
C ALA A 17 -4.29 -44.85 -18.18
N CYS A 18 -3.23 -44.30 -18.80
CA CYS A 18 -2.72 -44.41 -20.18
C CYS A 18 -2.95 -43.18 -21.06
N ALA A 19 -2.05 -42.75 -21.96
CA ALA A 19 -0.63 -43.00 -22.18
C ALA A 19 -0.17 -41.98 -23.26
N ALA A 20 1.10 -41.57 -23.21
CA ALA A 20 1.76 -40.77 -24.22
C ALA A 20 2.25 -41.62 -25.42
N ALA A 21 2.34 -41.03 -26.60
CA ALA A 21 3.13 -41.55 -27.72
C ALA A 21 3.83 -40.41 -28.47
N LEU A 22 5.16 -40.52 -28.55
CA LEU A 22 6.12 -39.78 -29.35
C LEU A 22 6.29 -40.44 -30.74
N LEU A 23 6.74 -39.65 -31.74
CA LEU A 23 7.59 -39.98 -32.92
C LEU A 23 7.70 -38.67 -33.76
N ALA A 24 8.81 -37.93 -33.87
CA ALA A 24 10.06 -38.17 -34.65
C ALA A 24 9.80 -38.65 -36.09
N GLY A 25 10.28 -38.06 -37.19
CA GLY A 25 11.20 -36.96 -37.48
C GLY A 25 11.49 -36.89 -39.00
N ALA A 26 12.39 -35.98 -39.38
CA ALA A 26 13.09 -35.83 -40.69
C ALA A 26 12.31 -35.16 -41.86
N CYS A 27 12.88 -34.42 -42.82
CA CYS A 27 14.14 -33.71 -43.09
C CYS A 27 14.00 -33.08 -44.51
N GLY A 28 14.68 -31.95 -44.79
CA GLY A 28 14.92 -31.40 -46.15
C GLY A 28 13.84 -30.40 -46.61
N GLY A 29 14.11 -29.12 -46.96
CA GLY A 29 15.18 -28.58 -47.82
C GLY A 29 14.75 -28.78 -49.29
N GLY A 30 14.65 -27.81 -50.20
CA GLY A 30 14.88 -26.37 -50.28
C GLY A 30 14.49 -25.93 -51.71
N ASP A 31 14.41 -24.62 -51.89
CA ASP A 31 14.65 -23.85 -53.13
C ASP A 31 13.66 -23.81 -54.33
N ASP A 32 13.57 -22.56 -54.82
CA ASP A 32 13.31 -22.06 -56.17
C ASP A 32 11.88 -21.85 -56.73
N ALA A 33 11.59 -20.56 -56.96
CA ALA A 33 10.59 -20.02 -57.89
C ALA A 33 11.04 -20.20 -59.37
N PRO A 34 10.41 -19.65 -60.45
CA PRO A 34 9.16 -18.87 -60.57
C PRO A 34 8.28 -19.23 -61.81
N ALA A 35 7.16 -18.52 -61.95
CA ALA A 35 6.47 -18.05 -63.17
C ALA A 35 6.14 -19.02 -64.35
N GLY A 36 4.87 -18.99 -64.77
CA GLY A 36 4.44 -19.54 -66.06
C GLY A 36 2.96 -19.26 -66.37
N THR A 37 2.74 -18.47 -67.42
CA THR A 37 1.50 -17.86 -67.88
C THR A 37 0.67 -18.72 -68.87
N SER A 38 -0.67 -18.64 -68.74
CA SER A 38 -1.69 -18.67 -69.84
C SER A 38 -1.94 -19.98 -70.63
N PRO A 39 -2.99 -20.09 -71.47
CA PRO A 39 -4.43 -19.87 -71.25
C PRO A 39 -5.30 -21.01 -71.87
N GLY A 40 -6.62 -21.00 -71.64
CA GLY A 40 -7.56 -21.35 -72.72
C GLY A 40 -8.66 -22.38 -72.47
N ALA A 41 -9.82 -22.04 -73.04
CA ALA A 41 -10.99 -22.85 -73.40
C ALA A 41 -11.80 -23.45 -72.23
N GLY A 42 -13.04 -23.06 -71.96
CA GLY A 42 -14.11 -22.73 -72.90
C GLY A 42 -14.98 -23.98 -73.10
N ASN A 43 -16.07 -24.08 -72.35
CA ASN A 43 -17.21 -24.91 -72.72
C ASN A 43 -18.52 -24.25 -72.25
N PRO A 44 -19.56 -24.14 -73.11
CA PRO A 44 -20.79 -23.44 -72.79
C PRO A 44 -21.86 -24.39 -72.26
N GLY A 45 -22.82 -23.84 -71.53
CA GLY A 45 -24.16 -24.42 -71.42
C GLY A 45 -24.57 -24.86 -70.02
N GLY A 46 -25.56 -24.17 -69.47
CA GLY A 46 -26.24 -24.58 -68.26
C GLY A 46 -27.03 -23.45 -67.60
N GLY A 47 -27.92 -22.81 -68.35
CA GLY A 47 -28.89 -21.89 -67.76
C GLY A 47 -29.86 -22.65 -66.86
N ALA A 48 -29.83 -22.35 -65.57
CA ALA A 48 -30.91 -22.58 -64.63
C ALA A 48 -31.26 -21.24 -63.99
N GLY A 49 -32.52 -20.85 -64.07
CA GLY A 49 -33.01 -19.52 -63.71
C GLY A 49 -32.71 -19.15 -62.27
N GLY A 50 -31.88 -18.12 -62.10
CA GLY A 50 -31.84 -17.33 -60.88
C GLY A 50 -32.96 -16.29 -60.94
N THR A 51 -33.78 -16.25 -59.90
CA THR A 51 -34.55 -15.06 -59.53
C THR A 51 -33.67 -13.82 -59.64
N PRO A 52 -34.14 -12.67 -60.17
CA PRO A 52 -33.33 -11.45 -60.22
C PRO A 52 -32.88 -11.14 -58.79
N ALA A 53 -31.58 -11.21 -58.54
CA ALA A 53 -31.01 -10.65 -57.34
C ALA A 53 -31.39 -9.17 -57.36
N THR A 54 -32.14 -8.72 -56.36
CA THR A 54 -32.36 -7.30 -56.10
C THR A 54 -30.99 -6.64 -56.15
N PRO A 55 -30.76 -5.60 -56.98
CA PRO A 55 -29.45 -4.96 -57.05
C PRO A 55 -29.07 -4.53 -55.64
N GLU A 56 -27.94 -5.04 -55.14
CA GLU A 56 -27.36 -4.53 -53.90
C GLU A 56 -27.20 -3.02 -54.08
N PRO A 57 -27.71 -2.18 -53.17
CA PRO A 57 -27.56 -0.74 -53.29
C PRO A 57 -26.08 -0.40 -53.52
N PRO A 58 -25.74 0.50 -54.45
CA PRO A 58 -24.35 0.86 -54.69
C PRO A 58 -23.72 1.33 -53.37
N ALA A 59 -22.55 0.77 -53.04
CA ALA A 59 -21.80 1.16 -51.86
C ALA A 59 -21.54 2.67 -51.93
N LEU A 60 -22.02 3.42 -50.93
CA LEU A 60 -21.79 4.85 -50.84
C LEU A 60 -20.29 5.15 -50.80
N SER A 61 -19.87 6.26 -51.44
CA SER A 61 -18.50 6.73 -51.28
C SER A 61 -18.22 7.10 -49.81
N ALA A 62 -16.95 7.15 -49.41
CA ALA A 62 -16.58 7.56 -48.06
C ALA A 62 -17.14 8.94 -47.69
N LEU A 63 -17.16 9.87 -48.66
CA LEU A 63 -17.75 11.20 -48.52
C LEU A 63 -19.27 11.15 -48.37
N ASP A 64 -19.96 10.42 -49.24
CA ASP A 64 -21.44 10.35 -49.22
C ASP A 64 -21.94 9.70 -47.93
N ALA A 65 -21.34 8.60 -47.49
CA ALA A 65 -21.72 7.96 -46.24
C ALA A 65 -21.29 8.79 -45.00
N CYS A 66 -20.35 9.74 -45.11
CA CYS A 66 -20.07 10.68 -44.01
C CYS A 66 -21.12 11.80 -44.00
N ASN A 67 -21.43 12.37 -45.15
CA ASN A 67 -22.46 13.40 -45.32
C ASN A 67 -23.84 12.90 -44.88
N ALA A 68 -24.14 11.61 -45.07
CA ALA A 68 -25.38 10.98 -44.63
C ALA A 68 -25.60 11.02 -43.10
N LEU A 69 -24.54 11.17 -42.31
CA LEU A 69 -24.65 11.30 -40.84
C LEU A 69 -25.01 12.73 -40.41
N LYS A 70 -24.83 13.73 -41.28
CA LYS A 70 -25.10 15.14 -40.92
C LYS A 70 -26.59 15.33 -40.64
N GLY A 71 -26.92 15.84 -39.45
CA GLY A 71 -28.31 16.02 -39.02
C GLY A 71 -29.01 14.72 -38.62
N ALA A 72 -28.29 13.59 -38.55
CA ALA A 72 -28.84 12.36 -38.00
C ALA A 72 -29.32 12.59 -36.56
N SER A 73 -30.49 12.03 -36.24
CA SER A 73 -31.06 12.06 -34.89
C SER A 73 -31.16 10.64 -34.35
N ILE A 74 -30.71 10.46 -33.11
CA ILE A 74 -30.86 9.22 -32.35
C ILE A 74 -31.95 9.49 -31.32
N PRO A 75 -33.13 8.86 -31.42
CA PRO A 75 -34.22 9.13 -30.49
C PRO A 75 -33.86 8.68 -29.08
N ALA A 76 -34.43 9.34 -28.06
CA ALA A 76 -34.22 8.98 -26.66
C ALA A 76 -34.49 7.49 -26.37
N SER A 77 -35.46 6.88 -27.07
CA SER A 77 -35.81 5.46 -26.94
C SER A 77 -34.73 4.48 -27.44
N ALA A 78 -33.73 4.96 -28.18
CA ALA A 78 -32.59 4.16 -28.62
C ALA A 78 -31.40 4.20 -27.64
N LEU A 79 -31.46 5.04 -26.60
CA LEU A 79 -30.42 5.16 -25.58
C LEU A 79 -30.86 4.40 -24.32
N ALA A 80 -29.93 3.68 -23.69
CA ALA A 80 -30.26 2.86 -22.52
C ALA A 80 -30.60 3.69 -21.27
N LEU A 81 -30.06 4.91 -21.19
CA LEU A 81 -30.32 5.86 -20.10
C LEU A 81 -31.21 7.01 -20.56
N ALA A 82 -31.97 7.56 -19.62
CA ALA A 82 -32.87 8.69 -19.90
C ALA A 82 -32.10 9.91 -20.45
N SER A 83 -32.65 10.51 -21.51
CA SER A 83 -32.13 11.69 -22.18
C SER A 83 -33.22 12.29 -23.07
N GLY A 84 -32.95 13.46 -23.67
CA GLY A 84 -33.76 14.05 -24.75
C GLY A 84 -33.43 13.50 -26.14
N GLY A 85 -32.61 12.46 -26.26
CA GLY A 85 -32.07 11.97 -27.54
C GLY A 85 -30.83 12.76 -27.99
N ALA A 86 -30.24 12.34 -29.10
CA ALA A 86 -29.02 12.93 -29.64
C ALA A 86 -29.19 13.46 -31.06
N THR A 87 -28.44 14.51 -31.39
CA THR A 87 -28.41 15.11 -32.73
C THR A 87 -26.97 15.28 -33.20
N VAL A 88 -26.69 14.89 -34.43
CA VAL A 88 -25.42 15.17 -35.11
C VAL A 88 -25.46 16.59 -35.69
N ASN A 89 -24.63 17.47 -35.14
CA ASN A 89 -24.53 18.86 -35.55
C ASN A 89 -23.64 19.02 -36.79
N ALA A 90 -22.56 18.23 -36.87
CA ALA A 90 -21.63 18.22 -37.98
C ALA A 90 -21.11 16.81 -38.27
N ALA A 91 -20.94 16.50 -39.55
CA ALA A 91 -20.23 15.33 -40.05
C ALA A 91 -19.36 15.78 -41.23
N THR A 92 -18.04 15.62 -41.09
CA THR A 92 -17.05 16.13 -42.05
C THR A 92 -16.04 15.04 -42.37
N LEU A 93 -15.85 14.73 -43.66
CA LEU A 93 -14.79 13.84 -44.07
C LEU A 93 -13.46 14.59 -44.02
N VAL A 94 -12.54 14.13 -43.18
CA VAL A 94 -11.16 14.61 -43.11
C VAL A 94 -10.32 13.72 -44.00
N ALA A 95 -9.74 14.30 -45.06
CA ALA A 95 -8.90 13.57 -46.00
C ALA A 95 -7.57 13.15 -45.37
N ALA A 96 -7.02 12.02 -45.81
CA ALA A 96 -5.74 11.50 -45.29
C ALA A 96 -4.56 12.46 -45.51
N ASP A 97 -4.61 13.29 -46.56
CA ASP A 97 -3.60 14.28 -46.93
C ASP A 97 -3.92 15.70 -46.42
N ALA A 98 -4.97 15.85 -45.60
CA ALA A 98 -5.29 17.12 -44.98
C ALA A 98 -4.10 17.61 -44.12
N SER A 99 -3.83 18.91 -44.18
CA SER A 99 -2.70 19.52 -43.46
C SER A 99 -2.75 19.19 -41.97
N GLY A 100 -1.68 18.56 -41.45
CA GLY A 100 -1.54 18.18 -40.04
C GLY A 100 -2.27 16.90 -39.63
N ASN A 101 -2.96 16.22 -40.55
CA ASN A 101 -3.62 14.95 -40.27
C ASN A 101 -2.63 13.77 -40.36
N THR A 102 -2.43 13.07 -39.25
CA THR A 102 -1.64 11.82 -39.17
C THR A 102 -2.51 10.60 -38.86
N LEU A 103 -3.83 10.76 -38.85
CA LEU A 103 -4.81 9.78 -38.39
C LEU A 103 -5.45 8.97 -39.53
N GLY A 104 -5.07 9.24 -40.78
CA GLY A 104 -5.69 8.68 -41.97
C GLY A 104 -6.99 9.40 -42.37
N GLU A 105 -7.72 8.88 -43.36
CA GLU A 105 -9.03 9.43 -43.75
C GLU A 105 -10.12 8.96 -42.79
N TYR A 106 -10.91 9.89 -42.24
CA TYR A 106 -12.01 9.57 -41.33
C TYR A 106 -13.16 10.57 -41.42
N CYS A 107 -14.37 10.12 -41.07
CA CYS A 107 -15.51 10.99 -40.85
C CYS A 107 -15.50 11.51 -39.42
N GLN A 108 -15.30 12.82 -39.25
CA GLN A 108 -15.38 13.52 -37.98
C GLN A 108 -16.83 13.90 -37.70
N VAL A 109 -17.41 13.34 -36.64
CA VAL A 109 -18.81 13.58 -36.24
C VAL A 109 -18.84 14.31 -34.91
N ARG A 110 -19.56 15.43 -34.85
CA ARG A 110 -19.74 16.24 -33.63
C ARG A 110 -21.23 16.47 -33.41
N GLY A 111 -21.68 16.33 -32.17
CA GLY A 111 -23.10 16.45 -31.84
C GLY A 111 -23.34 16.68 -30.36
N ALA A 112 -24.61 16.63 -30.00
CA ALA A 112 -25.06 16.83 -28.63
C ALA A 112 -26.15 15.83 -28.25
N ILE A 113 -26.14 15.38 -26.99
CA ILE A 113 -27.22 14.65 -26.35
C ILE A 113 -27.97 15.63 -25.46
N ALA A 114 -29.27 15.78 -25.71
CA ALA A 114 -30.12 16.67 -24.94
C ALA A 114 -30.37 16.10 -23.54
N PRO A 115 -30.40 16.94 -22.50
CA PRO A 115 -30.69 16.51 -21.13
C PRO A 115 -32.17 16.20 -20.93
N VAL A 116 -32.51 15.58 -19.81
CA VAL A 116 -33.90 15.41 -19.35
C VAL A 116 -34.38 16.68 -18.64
N ASP A 117 -33.56 17.22 -17.74
CA ASP A 117 -33.70 18.51 -17.10
C ASP A 117 -33.24 19.61 -18.06
N ALA A 118 -34.17 20.47 -18.46
CA ALA A 118 -33.89 21.60 -19.34
C ALA A 118 -32.90 22.63 -18.75
N ALA A 119 -32.65 22.59 -17.43
CA ALA A 119 -31.62 23.42 -16.78
C ALA A 119 -30.22 22.77 -16.80
N SER A 120 -30.11 21.49 -17.17
CA SER A 120 -28.82 20.84 -17.37
C SER A 120 -28.22 21.23 -18.74
N PRO A 121 -26.89 21.30 -18.89
CA PRO A 121 -26.27 21.47 -20.19
C PRO A 121 -26.45 20.22 -21.08
N ASN A 122 -26.29 20.41 -22.39
CA ASN A 122 -26.13 19.27 -23.30
C ASN A 122 -24.81 18.54 -22.99
N ILE A 123 -24.81 17.23 -23.27
CA ILE A 123 -23.57 16.45 -23.38
C ILE A 123 -23.07 16.63 -24.81
N ASN A 124 -21.93 17.29 -25.01
CA ASN A 124 -21.33 17.33 -26.33
C ASN A 124 -20.50 16.08 -26.55
N PHE A 125 -20.63 15.46 -27.72
CA PHE A 125 -19.89 14.26 -28.07
C PHE A 125 -19.07 14.42 -29.34
N ALA A 126 -17.99 13.65 -29.40
CA ALA A 126 -17.16 13.45 -30.57
C ALA A 126 -17.14 11.97 -30.94
N VAL A 127 -17.37 11.65 -32.21
CA VAL A 127 -17.21 10.32 -32.78
C VAL A 127 -16.37 10.44 -34.05
N ASN A 128 -15.31 9.64 -34.19
CA ASN A 128 -14.48 9.62 -35.39
C ASN A 128 -14.51 8.23 -36.02
N LEU A 129 -14.82 8.18 -37.32
CA LEU A 129 -15.14 6.96 -38.04
C LEU A 129 -14.18 6.80 -39.23
N PRO A 130 -13.08 6.03 -39.10
CA PRO A 130 -12.08 5.89 -40.16
C PRO A 130 -12.66 5.21 -41.40
N THR A 131 -12.28 5.65 -42.60
CA THR A 131 -12.68 4.98 -43.83
C THR A 131 -12.11 3.55 -43.86
N GLN A 132 -10.86 3.38 -43.43
CA GLN A 132 -10.23 2.07 -43.23
C GLN A 132 -10.48 1.59 -41.80
N TRP A 133 -11.70 1.11 -41.56
CA TRP A 133 -12.13 0.63 -40.24
C TRP A 133 -11.72 -0.83 -40.01
N ASN A 134 -11.11 -1.10 -38.85
CA ASN A 134 -10.64 -2.43 -38.46
C ASN A 134 -11.72 -3.28 -37.75
N GLY A 135 -12.96 -2.80 -37.67
CA GLY A 135 -14.08 -3.46 -36.99
C GLY A 135 -14.15 -3.20 -35.48
N LYS A 136 -13.18 -2.47 -34.90
CA LYS A 136 -13.09 -2.23 -33.45
C LYS A 136 -13.48 -0.81 -33.08
N GLY A 137 -13.95 -0.64 -31.84
CA GLY A 137 -14.30 0.65 -31.25
C GLY A 137 -13.50 0.94 -29.98
N ILE A 138 -13.28 2.22 -29.66
CA ILE A 138 -12.62 2.63 -28.41
C ILE A 138 -13.17 3.96 -27.85
N GLN A 139 -13.55 3.94 -26.58
CA GLN A 139 -13.97 5.13 -25.84
C GLN A 139 -12.80 5.72 -25.05
N PHE A 140 -12.73 7.04 -25.00
CA PHE A 140 -11.84 7.79 -24.12
C PHE A 140 -12.63 8.42 -22.97
N GLY A 141 -12.06 8.34 -21.76
CA GLY A 141 -12.57 9.06 -20.58
C GLY A 141 -11.97 10.45 -20.41
N GLY A 142 -12.47 11.19 -19.42
CA GLY A 142 -12.13 12.60 -19.19
C GLY A 142 -10.91 12.86 -18.28
N GLY A 143 -10.86 14.06 -17.70
CA GLY A 143 -9.78 14.53 -16.82
C GLY A 143 -10.25 15.60 -15.84
N GLY A 144 -9.87 15.46 -14.57
CA GLY A 144 -10.26 16.39 -13.50
C GLY A 144 -11.77 16.47 -13.31
N PHE A 145 -12.33 17.67 -13.33
CA PHE A 145 -13.78 17.87 -13.31
C PHE A 145 -14.42 17.81 -14.70
N ASP A 146 -13.67 17.45 -15.75
CA ASP A 146 -14.07 17.46 -17.15
C ASP A 146 -14.45 18.85 -17.66
N GLY A 147 -15.57 18.97 -18.38
CA GLY A 147 -16.02 20.23 -18.97
C GLY A 147 -15.38 20.58 -20.31
N THR A 148 -14.51 19.71 -20.83
CA THR A 148 -13.89 19.85 -22.16
C THR A 148 -14.19 18.59 -22.96
N LEU A 149 -14.57 18.79 -24.23
CA LEU A 149 -14.85 17.69 -25.16
C LEU A 149 -13.59 16.84 -25.38
N ILE A 150 -13.66 15.57 -25.01
CA ILE A 150 -12.67 14.56 -25.40
C ILE A 150 -12.90 14.22 -26.87
N ASP A 151 -11.90 14.52 -27.71
CA ASP A 151 -12.08 14.57 -29.15
C ASP A 151 -12.02 13.19 -29.81
N GLY A 152 -11.41 12.21 -29.12
CA GLY A 152 -11.21 10.85 -29.60
C GLY A 152 -10.08 10.73 -30.64
N THR A 153 -9.25 11.76 -30.78
CA THR A 153 -8.11 11.82 -31.72
C THR A 153 -6.77 11.63 -31.01
N GLU A 154 -6.79 11.44 -29.69
CA GLU A 154 -5.63 11.37 -28.81
C GLU A 154 -4.83 10.07 -28.98
N THR A 155 -3.53 10.13 -28.72
CA THR A 155 -2.68 8.94 -28.58
C THR A 155 -2.97 8.21 -27.26
N VAL A 156 -2.66 6.92 -27.20
CA VAL A 156 -2.75 6.17 -25.94
C VAL A 156 -1.78 6.80 -24.91
N ARG A 157 -2.28 7.11 -23.71
CA ARG A 157 -1.44 7.66 -22.64
C ARG A 157 -0.37 6.64 -22.24
N PHE A 158 0.87 7.10 -22.06
CA PHE A 158 2.04 6.26 -21.74
C PHE A 158 2.41 5.25 -22.84
N ALA A 159 2.07 5.57 -24.10
CA ALA A 159 2.53 4.84 -25.28
C ALA A 159 3.97 5.20 -25.65
N LEU A 160 4.59 4.40 -26.51
CA LEU A 160 5.89 4.76 -27.09
C LEU A 160 5.73 6.00 -28.01
N PRO A 161 6.76 6.85 -28.15
CA PRO A 161 6.66 8.09 -28.92
C PRO A 161 6.14 7.96 -30.37
N ASP A 162 6.44 6.84 -31.03
CA ASP A 162 6.03 6.57 -32.40
C ASP A 162 4.76 5.69 -32.52
N ASP A 163 4.08 5.43 -31.39
CA ASP A 163 2.86 4.62 -31.42
C ASP A 163 1.71 5.40 -32.07
N PRO A 164 1.07 4.84 -33.11
CA PRO A 164 -0.06 5.49 -33.74
C PRO A 164 -1.26 5.58 -32.79
N ALA A 165 -1.96 6.71 -32.82
CA ALA A 165 -3.23 6.89 -32.12
C ALA A 165 -4.25 5.81 -32.55
N PRO A 166 -5.20 5.41 -31.68
CA PRO A 166 -6.17 4.37 -32.03
C PRO A 166 -6.94 4.65 -33.33
N LEU A 167 -7.28 5.91 -33.62
CA LEU A 167 -7.92 6.27 -34.89
C LEU A 167 -7.05 5.94 -36.11
N ALA A 168 -5.75 6.24 -36.04
CA ALA A 168 -4.77 5.91 -37.08
C ALA A 168 -4.57 4.38 -37.25
N ARG A 169 -4.88 3.61 -36.21
CA ARG A 169 -4.89 2.14 -36.22
C ARG A 169 -6.19 1.55 -36.76
N GLY A 170 -7.12 2.40 -37.21
CA GLY A 170 -8.40 2.01 -37.81
C GLY A 170 -9.53 1.79 -36.81
N TYR A 171 -9.40 2.25 -35.56
CA TYR A 171 -10.52 2.18 -34.60
C TYR A 171 -11.55 3.28 -34.88
N ALA A 172 -12.83 2.95 -34.72
CA ALA A 172 -13.83 3.98 -34.45
C ALA A 172 -13.59 4.51 -33.03
N THR A 173 -13.49 5.82 -32.85
CA THR A 173 -13.18 6.44 -31.54
C THR A 173 -14.28 7.38 -31.10
N TRP A 174 -14.50 7.51 -29.78
CA TRP A 174 -15.45 8.49 -29.24
C TRP A 174 -15.10 8.98 -27.83
N GLY A 175 -15.66 10.14 -27.48
CA GLY A 175 -15.55 10.80 -26.18
C GLY A 175 -16.65 11.87 -26.00
N ASP A 176 -16.77 12.40 -24.79
CA ASP A 176 -17.71 13.48 -24.45
C ASP A 176 -17.11 14.46 -23.44
N ASP A 177 -17.86 15.50 -23.08
CA ASP A 177 -17.47 16.55 -22.12
C ASP A 177 -18.07 16.36 -20.72
N SER A 178 -18.65 15.18 -20.43
CA SER A 178 -19.34 14.84 -19.18
C SER A 178 -20.56 15.70 -18.86
N GLY A 179 -21.17 16.35 -19.87
CA GLY A 179 -22.48 17.01 -19.69
C GLY A 179 -22.41 18.40 -19.07
N HIS A 180 -21.25 19.05 -19.19
CA HIS A 180 -21.07 20.47 -18.87
C HIS A 180 -19.88 21.03 -19.65
N GLN A 181 -19.72 22.35 -19.68
CA GLN A 181 -18.63 23.00 -20.40
C GLN A 181 -17.91 24.00 -19.49
N SER A 182 -16.60 23.84 -19.34
CA SER A 182 -15.74 24.73 -18.57
C SER A 182 -14.35 24.84 -19.20
N SER A 183 -13.76 26.04 -19.11
CA SER A 183 -12.36 26.26 -19.47
C SER A 183 -11.39 25.88 -18.33
N SER A 184 -11.91 25.50 -17.16
CA SER A 184 -11.11 25.13 -16.00
C SER A 184 -11.42 23.70 -15.55
N ILE A 185 -10.37 22.89 -15.50
CA ILE A 185 -10.39 21.49 -15.06
C ILE A 185 -10.76 21.31 -13.57
N THR A 186 -10.89 22.40 -12.80
CA THR A 186 -11.27 22.38 -11.38
C THR A 186 -12.59 23.09 -11.07
N ASP A 187 -13.34 23.55 -12.08
CA ASP A 187 -14.58 24.30 -11.86
C ASP A 187 -15.74 23.37 -11.47
N GLY A 188 -16.12 23.38 -10.20
CA GLY A 188 -17.14 22.46 -9.68
C GLY A 188 -18.58 22.91 -9.88
N ARG A 189 -18.83 24.11 -10.44
CA ARG A 189 -20.16 24.75 -10.41
C ARG A 189 -21.27 23.95 -11.09
N PHE A 190 -20.94 23.13 -12.09
CA PHE A 190 -21.93 22.29 -12.77
C PHE A 190 -22.68 21.35 -11.80
N ALA A 191 -22.02 20.92 -10.72
CA ALA A 191 -22.55 19.94 -9.77
C ALA A 191 -23.73 20.47 -8.91
N THR A 192 -24.08 21.75 -9.03
CA THR A 192 -25.32 22.28 -8.44
C THR A 192 -26.58 21.80 -9.16
N ASN A 193 -26.44 21.33 -10.41
CA ASN A 193 -27.51 20.64 -11.14
C ASN A 193 -27.37 19.12 -10.94
N ASP A 194 -28.47 18.45 -10.56
CA ASP A 194 -28.46 17.03 -10.22
C ASP A 194 -28.19 16.14 -11.44
N GLU A 195 -28.76 16.45 -12.61
CA GLU A 195 -28.47 15.68 -13.83
C GLU A 195 -27.02 15.86 -14.28
N ALA A 196 -26.47 17.08 -14.21
CA ALA A 196 -25.08 17.34 -14.59
C ALA A 196 -24.10 16.58 -13.65
N LEU A 197 -24.42 16.49 -12.35
CA LEU A 197 -23.64 15.69 -11.41
C LEU A 197 -23.72 14.19 -11.69
N VAL A 198 -24.89 13.66 -12.03
CA VAL A 198 -25.07 12.23 -12.38
C VAL A 198 -24.37 11.91 -13.71
N ASN A 199 -24.45 12.83 -14.68
CA ASN A 199 -23.72 12.78 -15.95
C ASN A 199 -22.22 12.67 -15.70
N TYR A 200 -21.64 13.58 -14.91
CA TYR A 200 -20.25 13.49 -14.45
C TYR A 200 -19.96 12.22 -13.64
N GLY A 201 -20.93 11.69 -12.91
CA GLY A 201 -20.84 10.40 -12.21
C GLY A 201 -20.59 9.21 -13.15
N GLY A 202 -20.87 9.36 -14.45
CA GLY A 202 -20.57 8.37 -15.50
C GLY A 202 -21.74 8.05 -16.43
N ASP A 203 -22.90 8.70 -16.26
CA ASP A 203 -24.06 8.47 -17.14
C ASP A 203 -23.79 8.94 -18.57
N THR A 204 -22.97 9.98 -18.77
CA THR A 204 -22.61 10.44 -20.11
C THR A 204 -21.93 9.34 -20.90
N LEU A 205 -21.05 8.58 -20.25
CA LEU A 205 -20.25 7.56 -20.90
C LEU A 205 -21.14 6.54 -21.63
N LYS A 206 -22.22 6.07 -20.98
CA LYS A 206 -23.17 5.13 -21.58
C LYS A 206 -24.01 5.78 -22.67
N LYS A 207 -24.48 7.01 -22.44
CA LYS A 207 -25.26 7.77 -23.43
C LYS A 207 -24.45 7.99 -24.71
N THR A 208 -23.19 8.41 -24.58
CA THR A 208 -22.25 8.63 -25.69
C THR A 208 -21.87 7.32 -26.38
N HIS A 209 -21.63 6.25 -25.61
CA HIS A 209 -21.43 4.91 -26.18
C HIS A 209 -22.61 4.52 -27.08
N ASP A 210 -23.84 4.63 -26.62
CA ASP A 210 -25.02 4.21 -27.38
C ASP A 210 -25.19 5.03 -28.67
N VAL A 211 -24.91 6.33 -28.61
CA VAL A 211 -24.83 7.20 -29.78
C VAL A 211 -23.74 6.74 -30.75
N ALA A 212 -22.53 6.45 -30.25
CA ALA A 212 -21.42 5.98 -31.08
C ALA A 212 -21.76 4.64 -31.77
N ILE A 213 -22.35 3.68 -31.05
CA ILE A 213 -22.79 2.40 -31.63
C ILE A 213 -23.82 2.61 -32.75
N ALA A 214 -24.81 3.48 -32.54
CA ALA A 214 -25.80 3.81 -33.55
C ALA A 214 -25.15 4.43 -34.80
N LEU A 215 -24.21 5.37 -34.62
CA LEU A 215 -23.51 6.04 -35.72
C LEU A 215 -22.54 5.09 -36.47
N ILE A 216 -21.86 4.18 -35.76
CA ILE A 216 -21.03 3.13 -36.35
C ILE A 216 -21.89 2.23 -37.25
N ALA A 217 -23.04 1.78 -36.75
CA ALA A 217 -23.96 0.96 -37.53
C ALA A 217 -24.48 1.70 -38.77
N GLN A 218 -24.82 2.98 -38.65
CA GLN A 218 -25.24 3.81 -39.80
C GLN A 218 -24.12 4.02 -40.82
N ARG A 219 -22.88 4.24 -40.36
CA ARG A 219 -21.71 4.50 -41.22
C ARG A 219 -21.25 3.28 -42.00
N TYR A 220 -21.16 2.13 -41.34
CA TYR A 220 -20.54 0.92 -41.91
C TYR A 220 -21.54 -0.17 -42.29
N GLY A 221 -22.81 -0.04 -41.90
CA GLY A 221 -23.84 -1.07 -42.10
C GLY A 221 -23.59 -2.34 -41.28
N LYS A 222 -22.69 -2.31 -40.29
CA LYS A 222 -22.21 -3.46 -39.52
C LYS A 222 -21.94 -3.04 -38.07
N ALA A 223 -22.14 -3.97 -37.14
CA ALA A 223 -21.77 -3.77 -35.74
C ALA A 223 -20.25 -3.93 -35.55
N LEU A 224 -19.71 -3.32 -34.50
CA LEU A 224 -18.32 -3.55 -34.08
C LEU A 224 -18.12 -5.00 -33.62
N THR A 225 -16.90 -5.52 -33.79
CA THR A 225 -16.52 -6.86 -33.35
C THR A 225 -15.93 -6.87 -31.94
N ARG A 226 -15.25 -5.78 -31.55
CA ARG A 226 -14.65 -5.58 -30.23
C ARG A 226 -14.72 -4.12 -29.82
N ALA A 227 -14.91 -3.88 -28.53
CA ALA A 227 -14.91 -2.54 -27.97
C ALA A 227 -13.95 -2.43 -26.79
N TYR A 228 -13.26 -1.30 -26.70
CA TYR A 228 -12.25 -1.01 -25.68
C TYR A 228 -12.52 0.33 -24.98
N PHE A 229 -11.98 0.51 -23.78
CA PHE A 229 -11.99 1.79 -23.07
C PHE A 229 -10.57 2.17 -22.64
N LEU A 230 -10.18 3.44 -22.85
CA LEU A 230 -8.94 4.00 -22.34
C LEU A 230 -9.20 5.19 -21.43
N GLY A 231 -8.57 5.18 -20.26
CA GLY A 231 -8.74 6.23 -19.26
C GLY A 231 -7.47 6.48 -18.46
N THR A 232 -7.22 7.75 -18.15
CA THR A 232 -6.22 8.16 -17.15
C THR A 232 -6.87 9.13 -16.16
N SER A 233 -6.53 9.09 -14.87
CA SER A 233 -7.10 10.01 -13.87
C SER A 233 -8.62 9.87 -13.73
N THR A 234 -9.41 10.94 -13.91
CA THR A 234 -10.87 10.88 -14.03
C THR A 234 -11.30 9.92 -15.13
N GLY A 235 -10.65 9.90 -16.29
CA GLY A 235 -10.92 8.90 -17.32
C GLY A 235 -10.63 7.47 -16.87
N GLY A 236 -9.63 7.28 -16.00
CA GLY A 236 -9.36 5.98 -15.38
C GLY A 236 -10.50 5.55 -14.44
N ARG A 237 -11.06 6.50 -13.67
CA ARG A 237 -12.29 6.30 -12.90
C ARG A 237 -13.48 6.00 -13.82
N ASP A 238 -13.65 6.74 -14.91
CA ASP A 238 -14.73 6.55 -15.89
C ASP A 238 -14.69 5.11 -16.45
N ALA A 239 -13.50 4.64 -16.81
CA ALA A 239 -13.28 3.29 -17.30
C ALA A 239 -13.71 2.22 -16.28
N LEU A 240 -13.35 2.41 -15.00
CA LEU A 240 -13.73 1.50 -13.91
C LEU A 240 -15.23 1.58 -13.59
N THR A 241 -15.79 2.79 -13.50
CA THR A 241 -17.23 3.02 -13.30
C THR A 241 -18.04 2.33 -14.40
N TYR A 242 -17.59 2.42 -15.65
CA TYR A 242 -18.31 1.83 -16.77
C TYR A 242 -18.41 0.32 -16.61
N ILE A 243 -17.29 -0.39 -16.41
CA ILE A 243 -17.31 -1.86 -16.32
C ILE A 243 -18.02 -2.37 -15.05
N GLN A 244 -18.11 -1.55 -14.00
CA GLN A 244 -18.89 -1.87 -12.81
C GLN A 244 -20.40 -1.78 -13.05
N ARG A 245 -20.85 -0.91 -13.96
CA ARG A 245 -22.29 -0.62 -14.22
C ARG A 245 -22.82 -1.32 -15.46
N TRP A 246 -22.04 -1.34 -16.54
CA TRP A 246 -22.38 -1.93 -17.84
C TRP A 246 -21.26 -2.89 -18.28
N PRO A 247 -21.08 -4.00 -17.56
CA PRO A 247 -19.97 -4.93 -17.77
C PRO A 247 -19.97 -5.61 -19.14
N ALA A 248 -21.04 -5.48 -19.93
CA ALA A 248 -21.22 -6.16 -21.22
C ALA A 248 -20.53 -5.44 -22.39
N ASP A 249 -20.43 -4.10 -22.34
CA ASP A 249 -20.19 -3.28 -23.53
C ASP A 249 -18.71 -3.24 -23.96
N TYR A 250 -17.78 -3.51 -23.03
CA TYR A 250 -16.33 -3.49 -23.30
C TYR A 250 -15.68 -4.86 -23.10
N ASP A 251 -14.78 -5.22 -24.01
CA ASP A 251 -14.01 -6.47 -23.94
C ASP A 251 -12.67 -6.27 -23.21
N GLY A 252 -12.11 -5.06 -23.32
CA GLY A 252 -10.85 -4.71 -22.66
C GLY A 252 -10.83 -3.26 -22.20
N VAL A 253 -10.22 -3.02 -21.04
CA VAL A 253 -10.07 -1.68 -20.46
C VAL A 253 -8.63 -1.43 -20.03
N VAL A 254 -8.11 -0.23 -20.34
CA VAL A 254 -6.92 0.31 -19.68
C VAL A 254 -7.35 1.46 -18.77
N ALA A 255 -7.08 1.31 -17.47
CA ALA A 255 -7.30 2.35 -16.47
C ALA A 255 -5.95 2.74 -15.85
N ASN A 256 -5.47 3.94 -16.16
CA ASN A 256 -4.26 4.49 -15.58
C ASN A 256 -4.62 5.48 -14.46
N GLU A 257 -3.89 5.44 -13.36
CA GLU A 257 -3.97 6.39 -12.24
C GLU A 257 -5.43 6.74 -11.84
N PRO A 258 -6.32 5.74 -11.70
CA PRO A 258 -7.75 6.00 -11.65
C PRO A 258 -8.16 6.75 -10.38
N ALA A 259 -8.92 7.83 -10.54
CA ALA A 259 -9.51 8.59 -9.44
C ALA A 259 -10.71 7.85 -8.80
N LEU A 260 -10.54 6.56 -8.44
CA LEU A 260 -11.63 5.65 -8.08
C LEU A 260 -12.28 5.97 -6.73
N ASN A 261 -11.47 6.34 -5.72
CA ASN A 261 -11.95 6.80 -4.42
C ASN A 261 -12.11 8.32 -4.50
N TYR A 262 -13.00 8.74 -5.39
CA TYR A 262 -13.11 10.13 -5.84
C TYR A 262 -13.46 11.04 -4.66
N THR A 263 -14.51 10.70 -3.93
CA THR A 263 -14.98 11.41 -2.74
C THR A 263 -13.95 11.38 -1.63
N GLY A 264 -13.34 10.22 -1.33
CA GLY A 264 -12.25 10.13 -0.36
C GLY A 264 -11.09 11.06 -0.69
N THR A 265 -10.69 11.14 -1.96
CA THR A 265 -9.64 12.07 -2.43
C THR A 265 -10.01 13.53 -2.15
N ARG A 266 -11.27 13.93 -2.41
CA ARG A 266 -11.73 15.30 -2.15
C ARG A 266 -11.78 15.61 -0.65
N LEU A 267 -12.17 14.65 0.17
CA LEU A 267 -12.15 14.76 1.63
C LEU A 267 -10.72 14.89 2.19
N SER A 268 -9.77 14.10 1.69
CA SER A 268 -8.34 14.24 2.02
C SER A 268 -7.79 15.61 1.61
N ASN A 269 -8.22 16.14 0.47
CA ASN A 269 -7.84 17.48 0.02
C ASN A 269 -8.37 18.59 0.96
N VAL A 270 -9.56 18.42 1.53
CA VAL A 270 -10.08 19.32 2.58
C VAL A 270 -9.31 19.16 3.88
N ALA A 271 -8.98 17.93 4.29
CA ALA A 271 -8.16 17.66 5.48
C ALA A 271 -6.78 18.34 5.36
N LEU A 272 -6.15 18.26 4.19
CA LEU A 272 -4.90 18.96 3.89
C LEU A 272 -5.07 20.48 3.95
N GLY A 273 -6.13 21.03 3.36
CA GLY A 273 -6.43 22.46 3.46
C GLY A 273 -6.51 22.95 4.90
N ARG A 274 -7.18 22.18 5.77
CA ARG A 274 -7.25 22.47 7.20
C ARG A 274 -5.86 22.43 7.86
N ALA A 275 -5.03 21.45 7.54
CA ALA A 275 -3.67 21.34 8.07
C ALA A 275 -2.76 22.51 7.64
N LEU A 276 -2.87 22.91 6.37
CA LEU A 276 -2.12 24.05 5.83
C LEU A 276 -2.54 25.37 6.45
N TYR A 277 -3.85 25.62 6.52
CA TYR A 277 -4.38 26.98 6.62
C TYR A 277 -5.01 27.36 7.96
N LEU A 278 -5.42 26.39 8.78
CA LEU A 278 -5.86 26.70 10.14
C LEU A 278 -4.69 27.28 10.96
N ASN A 279 -5.03 27.91 12.08
CA ASN A 279 -4.07 28.58 12.96
C ASN A 279 -3.21 29.63 12.22
N GLY A 280 -3.81 30.36 11.27
CA GLY A 280 -3.15 31.43 10.54
C GLY A 280 -2.04 30.96 9.59
N GLY A 281 -2.13 29.73 9.09
CA GLY A 281 -1.15 29.19 8.14
C GLY A 281 0.09 28.55 8.78
N ALA A 282 0.07 28.26 10.08
CA ALA A 282 1.24 27.72 10.79
C ALA A 282 1.73 26.37 10.21
N GLY A 283 0.84 25.58 9.63
CA GLY A 283 1.15 24.32 8.97
C GLY A 283 1.48 24.44 7.49
N TRP A 284 1.51 25.64 6.91
CA TRP A 284 1.81 25.84 5.50
C TRP A 284 3.30 25.59 5.19
N LEU A 285 3.58 24.91 4.08
CA LEU A 285 4.93 24.68 3.56
C LEU A 285 5.08 25.44 2.25
N ASN A 286 6.15 26.23 2.12
CA ASN A 286 6.56 26.78 0.84
C ASN A 286 7.28 25.71 -0.01
N ILE A 287 7.60 26.07 -1.25
CA ILE A 287 8.28 25.19 -2.21
C ILE A 287 9.63 24.65 -1.71
N ASN A 288 10.43 25.46 -1.02
CA ASN A 288 11.74 25.03 -0.52
C ASN A 288 11.59 23.92 0.52
N LYS A 289 10.55 24.01 1.36
CA LYS A 289 10.26 23.00 2.37
C LYS A 289 9.73 21.70 1.78
N THR A 290 8.89 21.74 0.75
CA THR A 290 8.46 20.50 0.08
C THR A 290 9.62 19.82 -0.65
N LEU A 291 10.52 20.59 -1.26
CA LEU A 291 11.77 20.08 -1.84
C LEU A 291 12.71 19.50 -0.76
N LEU A 292 12.74 20.09 0.44
CA LEU A 292 13.48 19.54 1.57
C LEU A 292 12.94 18.18 2.01
N VAL A 293 11.60 18.01 2.09
CA VAL A 293 10.97 16.71 2.39
C VAL A 293 11.36 15.68 1.34
N GLN A 294 11.19 16.02 0.06
CA GLN A 294 11.55 15.11 -1.04
C GLN A 294 13.02 14.71 -0.98
N LYS A 295 13.92 15.67 -0.72
CA LYS A 295 15.35 15.40 -0.62
C LYS A 295 15.62 14.42 0.53
N ALA A 296 15.05 14.64 1.71
CA ALA A 296 15.28 13.79 2.87
C ALA A 296 14.75 12.37 2.66
N ALA A 297 13.56 12.23 2.05
CA ALA A 297 13.01 10.94 1.65
C ALA A 297 13.94 10.21 0.66
N MET A 298 14.39 10.92 -0.38
CA MET A 298 15.25 10.33 -1.41
C MET A 298 16.63 9.94 -0.86
N ASP A 299 17.25 10.78 -0.04
CA ASP A 299 18.53 10.46 0.61
C ASP A 299 18.43 9.22 1.51
N ALA A 300 17.28 9.01 2.16
CA ALA A 300 17.05 7.86 3.03
C ALA A 300 16.71 6.58 2.26
N CYS A 301 16.05 6.70 1.10
CA CYS A 301 15.33 5.57 0.51
C CYS A 301 15.78 5.15 -0.90
N ASP A 302 16.44 6.00 -1.69
CA ASP A 302 16.83 5.73 -3.09
C ASP A 302 17.54 4.37 -3.20
N THR A 303 18.55 4.15 -2.37
CA THR A 303 19.38 2.93 -2.41
C THR A 303 18.75 1.65 -1.89
N LEU A 304 17.52 1.68 -1.36
CA LEU A 304 16.88 0.51 -0.74
C LEU A 304 16.50 -0.58 -1.76
N ASP A 305 16.48 -0.26 -3.05
CA ASP A 305 16.29 -1.21 -4.15
C ASP A 305 17.61 -1.66 -4.80
N GLY A 306 18.74 -1.28 -4.20
CA GLY A 306 20.08 -1.67 -4.59
C GLY A 306 20.80 -0.69 -5.51
N VAL A 307 20.19 0.43 -5.90
CA VAL A 307 20.80 1.43 -6.80
C VAL A 307 20.46 2.85 -6.37
N ALA A 308 21.33 3.82 -6.66
CA ALA A 308 20.99 5.24 -6.52
C ALA A 308 20.64 5.79 -7.91
N ASP A 309 19.36 5.88 -8.23
CA ASP A 309 18.87 6.33 -9.55
C ASP A 309 17.71 7.33 -9.47
N ARG A 310 17.47 7.87 -8.26
CA ARG A 310 16.39 8.81 -7.91
C ARG A 310 15.00 8.21 -8.08
N VAL A 311 14.87 6.89 -7.99
CA VAL A 311 13.59 6.17 -8.05
C VAL A 311 13.50 5.28 -6.82
N ILE A 312 12.58 5.56 -5.90
CA ILE A 312 12.34 4.66 -4.76
C ILE A 312 11.47 3.50 -5.23
N SER A 313 12.10 2.37 -5.57
CA SER A 313 11.36 1.16 -5.97
C SER A 313 10.86 0.36 -4.77
N ASN A 314 11.64 0.33 -3.69
CA ASN A 314 11.25 -0.32 -2.44
C ASN A 314 10.45 0.63 -1.52
N VAL A 315 9.23 0.98 -1.94
CA VAL A 315 8.33 1.89 -1.19
C VAL A 315 8.02 1.37 0.20
N GLU A 316 7.74 0.08 0.36
CA GLU A 316 7.46 -0.51 1.68
C GLU A 316 8.68 -0.47 2.61
N GLY A 317 9.88 -0.71 2.07
CA GLY A 317 11.13 -0.54 2.82
C GLY A 317 11.36 0.92 3.24
N CYS A 318 11.06 1.86 2.35
CA CYS A 318 11.17 3.30 2.65
C CYS A 318 10.21 3.71 3.77
N ARG A 319 8.97 3.20 3.75
CA ARG A 319 7.95 3.51 4.75
C ARG A 319 8.37 3.16 6.18
N VAL A 320 9.20 2.13 6.36
CA VAL A 320 9.74 1.76 7.68
C VAL A 320 10.60 2.89 8.29
N GLY A 321 11.28 3.67 7.45
CA GLY A 321 12.14 4.79 7.87
C GLY A 321 11.45 6.16 7.90
N ALA A 322 10.17 6.25 7.51
CA ALA A 322 9.48 7.52 7.28
C ALA A 322 9.40 8.40 8.54
N LEU A 323 9.21 7.79 9.72
CA LEU A 323 9.19 8.52 10.99
C LEU A 323 10.54 9.14 11.34
N GLN A 324 11.64 8.43 11.05
CA GLN A 324 13.00 8.93 11.25
C GLN A 324 13.31 10.07 10.27
N VAL A 325 12.88 9.95 9.02
CA VAL A 325 12.98 11.03 8.02
C VAL A 325 12.27 12.28 8.54
N LEU A 326 11.02 12.17 8.98
CA LEU A 326 10.28 13.30 9.55
C LEU A 326 10.94 13.89 10.79
N ALA A 327 11.42 13.05 11.72
CA ALA A 327 12.09 13.52 12.92
C ALA A 327 13.37 14.30 12.59
N SER A 328 14.12 13.87 11.57
CA SER A 328 15.34 14.55 11.11
C SER A 328 15.09 15.95 10.54
N LEU A 329 13.87 16.20 10.05
CA LEU A 329 13.46 17.47 9.48
C LEU A 329 13.00 18.49 10.54
N ARG A 330 12.82 18.09 11.80
CA ARG A 330 12.22 18.95 12.83
C ARG A 330 13.15 20.11 13.23
N CYS A 331 12.62 21.33 13.20
CA CYS A 331 13.31 22.50 13.73
C CYS A 331 13.57 22.39 15.24
N ALA A 332 14.68 22.97 15.70
CA ALA A 332 14.98 23.06 17.12
C ALA A 332 13.84 23.76 17.88
N GLY A 333 13.34 23.15 18.95
CA GLY A 333 12.22 23.67 19.73
C GLY A 333 10.85 23.62 19.02
N GLY A 334 10.74 23.10 17.80
CA GLY A 334 9.47 22.92 17.08
C GLY A 334 8.91 24.18 16.40
N ALA A 335 9.59 25.31 16.51
CA ALA A 335 9.21 26.57 15.86
C ALA A 335 9.71 26.62 14.41
N ASP A 336 9.00 27.34 13.53
CA ASP A 336 9.47 27.58 12.17
C ASP A 336 10.68 28.54 12.18
N THR A 337 11.85 28.04 11.81
CA THR A 337 13.09 28.83 11.73
C THR A 337 13.60 29.03 10.30
N GLY A 338 12.75 28.83 9.29
CA GLY A 338 13.08 28.98 7.87
C GLY A 338 13.11 27.66 7.09
N ASP A 339 13.72 27.68 5.90
CA ASP A 339 13.59 26.60 4.89
C ASP A 339 14.55 25.41 5.06
N THR A 340 15.25 25.32 6.18
CA THR A 340 16.22 24.25 6.46
C THR A 340 15.67 23.15 7.37
N CYS A 341 14.45 23.33 7.89
CA CYS A 341 13.75 22.40 8.76
C CYS A 341 12.24 22.69 8.72
N LEU A 342 11.44 21.85 9.39
CA LEU A 342 9.99 21.97 9.53
C LEU A 342 9.58 22.20 10.99
N SER A 343 8.64 23.11 11.19
CA SER A 343 7.96 23.29 12.49
C SER A 343 7.09 22.08 12.84
N ASP A 344 6.64 21.98 14.10
CA ASP A 344 5.71 20.91 14.51
C ASP A 344 4.39 20.93 13.70
N ALA A 345 3.89 22.13 13.37
CA ALA A 345 2.71 22.29 12.55
C ALA A 345 2.94 21.85 11.10
N GLN A 346 4.11 22.14 10.52
CA GLN A 346 4.48 21.70 9.18
C GLN A 346 4.70 20.18 9.12
N ILE A 347 5.31 19.58 10.13
CA ILE A 347 5.42 18.11 10.27
C ILE A 347 4.02 17.49 10.34
N ALA A 348 3.10 18.10 11.11
CA ALA A 348 1.73 17.61 11.16
C ALA A 348 1.04 17.66 9.78
N THR A 349 1.29 18.69 8.97
CA THR A 349 0.81 18.75 7.58
C THR A 349 1.39 17.63 6.73
N VAL A 350 2.70 17.34 6.81
CA VAL A 350 3.30 16.22 6.06
C VAL A 350 2.66 14.89 6.47
N LYS A 351 2.38 14.69 7.77
CA LYS A 351 1.64 13.51 8.26
C LYS A 351 0.21 13.43 7.70
N VAL A 352 -0.49 14.55 7.57
CA VAL A 352 -1.83 14.57 6.96
C VAL A 352 -1.78 14.16 5.47
N ILE A 353 -0.71 14.47 4.76
CA ILE A 353 -0.51 14.02 3.37
C ILE A 353 -0.17 12.52 3.34
N GLU A 354 0.76 12.08 4.19
CA GLU A 354 1.29 10.72 4.19
C GLU A 354 0.30 9.68 4.68
N GLN A 355 -0.48 10.00 5.72
CA GLN A 355 -1.34 9.03 6.39
C GLN A 355 -2.71 8.91 5.72
N PRO A 356 -3.33 7.72 5.75
CA PRO A 356 -4.70 7.58 5.33
C PRO A 356 -5.66 8.38 6.21
N LEU A 357 -6.63 9.05 5.58
CA LEU A 357 -7.71 9.73 6.28
C LEU A 357 -8.78 8.70 6.66
N GLN A 358 -8.95 8.48 7.97
CA GLN A 358 -10.02 7.65 8.53
C GLN A 358 -11.34 8.43 8.58
N LEU A 359 -12.42 7.83 8.12
CA LEU A 359 -13.76 8.43 8.09
C LEU A 359 -14.66 7.79 9.16
N GLY A 360 -15.41 8.62 9.90
CA GLY A 360 -16.39 8.15 10.88
C GLY A 360 -17.69 7.59 10.26
N TYR A 361 -17.74 7.44 8.95
CA TYR A 361 -18.90 7.04 8.17
C TYR A 361 -18.45 6.34 6.87
N PRO A 362 -19.28 5.43 6.30
CA PRO A 362 -18.94 4.77 5.06
C PRO A 362 -19.27 5.66 3.85
N LEU A 363 -18.37 5.64 2.87
CA LEU A 363 -18.61 6.00 1.48
C LEU A 363 -19.21 4.81 0.72
N ALA A 364 -19.39 4.96 -0.59
CA ALA A 364 -19.88 3.92 -1.48
C ALA A 364 -19.08 2.62 -1.31
N ASN A 365 -19.80 1.49 -1.36
CA ASN A 365 -19.24 0.14 -1.23
C ASN A 365 -18.52 -0.11 0.11
N GLY A 366 -18.85 0.65 1.15
CA GLY A 366 -18.35 0.45 2.51
C GLY A 366 -16.93 0.98 2.76
N VAL A 367 -16.40 1.81 1.86
CA VAL A 367 -15.09 2.44 2.03
C VAL A 367 -15.13 3.43 3.19
N THR A 368 -14.25 3.26 4.19
CA THR A 368 -14.16 4.16 5.37
C THR A 368 -12.82 4.88 5.46
N GLU A 369 -12.00 4.79 4.42
CA GLU A 369 -10.65 5.34 4.40
C GLU A 369 -10.36 5.96 3.03
N ALA A 370 -9.69 7.12 3.03
CA ALA A 370 -9.04 7.66 1.85
C ALA A 370 -7.52 7.47 1.97
N GLY A 371 -6.91 6.82 0.98
CA GLY A 371 -5.49 6.46 1.04
C GLY A 371 -4.59 7.69 1.15
N GLY A 372 -3.54 7.59 1.96
CA GLY A 372 -2.49 8.61 2.05
C GLY A 372 -1.61 8.64 0.80
N TYR A 373 -0.84 9.71 0.64
CA TYR A 373 0.08 9.90 -0.50
C TYR A 373 1.51 9.54 -0.09
N ASN A 374 2.28 9.03 -1.03
CA ASN A 374 3.63 8.53 -0.77
C ASN A 374 4.69 9.66 -0.72
N ILE A 375 4.42 10.77 -0.03
CA ILE A 375 5.30 11.96 0.02
C ILE A 375 6.65 11.67 0.70
N LEU A 376 6.70 10.65 1.57
CA LEU A 376 7.94 10.19 2.22
C LEU A 376 8.57 9.02 1.48
N GLU A 377 7.93 8.53 0.43
CA GLU A 377 8.36 7.39 -0.39
C GLU A 377 8.50 7.78 -1.87
N GLY A 378 8.64 9.07 -2.16
CA GLY A 378 9.10 9.60 -3.45
C GLY A 378 8.12 10.51 -4.19
N ALA A 379 6.89 10.68 -3.71
CA ALA A 379 5.94 11.63 -4.29
C ALA A 379 6.35 13.08 -4.02
N LEU A 380 6.40 13.89 -5.08
CA LEU A 380 6.79 15.29 -5.01
C LEU A 380 5.56 16.19 -5.07
N VAL A 381 5.37 17.04 -4.07
CA VAL A 381 4.31 18.08 -4.06
C VAL A 381 4.97 19.45 -4.18
N ALA A 382 5.32 19.84 -5.41
CA ALA A 382 6.16 21.00 -5.67
C ALA A 382 5.89 21.61 -7.06
N GLY A 383 4.82 22.38 -7.23
CA GLY A 383 4.68 23.25 -8.41
C GLY A 383 5.83 24.27 -8.47
N PRO A 384 6.52 24.46 -9.60
CA PRO A 384 6.14 24.07 -10.98
C PRO A 384 6.69 22.72 -11.48
N PHE A 385 7.35 21.92 -10.63
CA PHE A 385 7.95 20.64 -11.04
C PHE A 385 6.91 19.52 -11.22
N THR A 386 5.78 19.64 -10.52
CA THR A 386 4.66 18.69 -10.55
C THR A 386 3.33 19.40 -10.79
N SER A 387 2.29 18.62 -11.06
CA SER A 387 0.94 19.14 -11.29
C SER A 387 0.24 19.62 -10.01
N ARG A 388 0.73 19.19 -8.83
CA ARG A 388 0.29 19.66 -7.51
C ARG A 388 1.33 20.50 -6.81
N ASP A 389 0.84 21.38 -5.95
CA ASP A 389 1.59 22.25 -5.05
C ASP A 389 0.80 22.48 -3.75
N LEU A 390 1.44 23.17 -2.80
CA LEU A 390 0.85 23.63 -1.54
C LEU A 390 0.54 25.14 -1.56
N GLY A 391 0.45 25.75 -2.75
CA GLY A 391 0.11 27.15 -2.95
C GLY A 391 1.28 28.10 -2.75
N THR A 392 1.03 29.38 -2.97
CA THR A 392 2.02 30.47 -2.85
C THR A 392 1.79 31.36 -1.63
N ARG A 393 0.76 31.09 -0.83
CA ARG A 393 0.42 31.88 0.35
C ARG A 393 -0.06 31.00 1.52
N PRO A 394 0.20 31.42 2.77
CA PRO A 394 -0.18 30.68 3.97
C PRO A 394 -1.65 30.89 4.41
N VAL A 395 -2.39 31.77 3.75
CA VAL A 395 -3.81 32.04 4.05
C VAL A 395 -4.61 31.93 2.76
N PRO A 396 -5.64 31.07 2.70
CA PRO A 396 -6.33 30.79 1.46
C PRO A 396 -7.39 31.84 1.15
N GLY A 397 -7.84 31.85 -0.10
CA GLY A 397 -9.02 32.59 -0.51
C GLY A 397 -10.30 31.83 -0.15
N ASN A 398 -11.42 32.55 -0.13
CA ASN A 398 -12.75 31.95 -0.10
C ASN A 398 -13.64 32.67 -1.15
N PRO A 399 -13.84 32.10 -2.36
CA PRO A 399 -13.37 30.79 -2.83
C PRO A 399 -11.85 30.69 -2.99
N ALA A 400 -11.37 29.44 -2.95
CA ALA A 400 -9.97 29.14 -3.21
C ALA A 400 -9.60 29.54 -4.65
N THR A 401 -8.36 29.97 -4.85
CA THR A 401 -7.80 30.36 -6.15
C THR A 401 -6.54 29.58 -6.47
N THR A 402 -5.93 29.82 -7.63
CA THR A 402 -4.65 29.21 -8.02
C THR A 402 -3.46 29.67 -7.17
N ALA A 403 -3.61 30.68 -6.31
CA ALA A 403 -2.62 31.04 -5.30
C ALA A 403 -2.65 30.11 -4.07
N ASP A 404 -3.74 29.35 -3.92
CA ASP A 404 -3.92 28.36 -2.85
C ASP A 404 -3.43 27.00 -3.31
N ALA A 405 -3.23 26.08 -2.37
CA ALA A 405 -2.80 24.73 -2.63
C ALA A 405 -3.74 24.09 -3.63
N ASN A 406 -3.18 23.64 -4.75
CA ASN A 406 -3.97 23.02 -5.81
C ASN A 406 -4.79 21.82 -5.30
N MET A 407 -4.26 21.08 -4.33
CA MET A 407 -5.01 20.03 -3.63
C MET A 407 -6.25 20.61 -2.93
N TYR A 408 -6.09 21.63 -2.08
CA TYR A 408 -7.20 22.30 -1.38
C TYR A 408 -8.23 22.92 -2.34
N LEU A 409 -7.80 23.55 -3.44
CA LEU A 409 -8.69 24.15 -4.45
C LEU A 409 -9.74 23.14 -4.92
N THR A 410 -9.33 21.91 -5.25
CA THR A 410 -10.29 20.87 -5.68
C THR A 410 -11.21 20.39 -4.55
N GLY A 411 -10.74 20.39 -3.30
CA GLY A 411 -11.57 20.11 -2.12
C GLY A 411 -12.59 21.22 -1.84
N ASP A 412 -12.21 22.49 -2.01
CA ASP A 412 -13.08 23.67 -1.87
C ASP A 412 -14.21 23.63 -2.90
N GLN A 413 -13.87 23.43 -4.17
CA GLN A 413 -14.84 23.36 -5.25
C GLN A 413 -15.82 22.20 -5.06
N TRP A 414 -15.32 21.03 -4.64
CA TRP A 414 -16.16 19.88 -4.36
C TRP A 414 -17.09 20.14 -3.17
N THR A 415 -16.59 20.65 -2.04
CA THR A 415 -17.39 20.93 -0.85
C THR A 415 -18.47 21.97 -1.15
N LYS A 416 -18.14 23.01 -1.90
CA LYS A 416 -19.07 24.10 -2.24
C LYS A 416 -20.17 23.69 -3.19
N TYR A 417 -19.84 22.96 -4.25
CA TYR A 417 -20.79 22.74 -5.34
C TYR A 417 -21.40 21.34 -5.34
N PHE A 418 -20.65 20.32 -4.94
CA PHE A 418 -21.15 18.95 -4.87
C PHE A 418 -21.92 18.73 -3.58
N VAL A 419 -21.41 19.22 -2.45
CA VAL A 419 -21.99 18.96 -1.13
C VAL A 419 -22.94 20.06 -0.68
N THR A 420 -22.41 21.25 -0.39
CA THR A 420 -23.19 22.30 0.28
C THR A 420 -24.09 23.11 -0.64
N ARG A 421 -23.80 23.09 -1.95
CA ARG A 421 -24.40 23.97 -2.98
C ARG A 421 -24.37 25.45 -2.61
N ASN A 422 -23.33 25.87 -1.89
CA ASN A 422 -23.16 27.25 -1.43
C ASN A 422 -21.75 27.74 -1.80
N ALA A 423 -21.69 28.64 -2.79
CA ALA A 423 -20.43 29.22 -3.28
C ALA A 423 -19.64 30.01 -2.21
N ALA A 424 -20.33 30.52 -1.18
CA ALA A 424 -19.75 31.30 -0.10
C ALA A 424 -19.40 30.44 1.14
N PHE A 425 -19.65 29.13 1.10
CA PHE A 425 -19.35 28.24 2.22
C PHE A 425 -17.85 28.25 2.55
N ASP A 426 -17.49 28.39 3.83
CA ASP A 426 -16.09 28.29 4.26
C ASP A 426 -15.69 26.83 4.41
N THR A 427 -15.00 26.29 3.41
CA THR A 427 -14.55 24.90 3.39
C THR A 427 -13.62 24.54 4.55
N LEU A 428 -12.90 25.50 5.15
CA LEU A 428 -12.07 25.21 6.33
C LEU A 428 -12.91 24.82 7.56
N THR A 429 -14.20 25.17 7.59
CA THR A 429 -15.13 24.76 8.66
C THR A 429 -15.68 23.33 8.46
N PHE A 430 -15.49 22.74 7.28
CA PHE A 430 -15.93 21.37 6.98
C PHE A 430 -14.97 20.36 7.59
N ASP A 431 -15.44 19.51 8.50
CA ASP A 431 -14.66 18.38 9.01
C ASP A 431 -14.89 17.15 8.10
N PRO A 432 -13.88 16.71 7.33
CA PRO A 432 -14.05 15.61 6.40
C PRO A 432 -14.27 14.25 7.09
N ALA A 433 -13.77 14.06 8.31
CA ALA A 433 -13.94 12.83 9.08
C ALA A 433 -15.32 12.77 9.78
N SER A 434 -15.92 13.93 10.04
CA SER A 434 -17.25 14.07 10.64
C SER A 434 -18.04 15.27 10.07
N PRO A 435 -18.61 15.16 8.85
CA PRO A 435 -19.27 16.28 8.16
C PRO A 435 -20.56 16.81 8.81
N GLY A 436 -21.02 16.21 9.91
CA GLY A 436 -22.24 16.58 10.60
C GLY A 436 -23.47 16.41 9.70
N SER A 437 -24.24 17.49 9.53
CA SER A 437 -25.47 17.50 8.72
C SER A 437 -25.23 17.22 7.23
N TRP A 438 -23.98 17.30 6.75
CA TRP A 438 -23.63 17.02 5.37
C TRP A 438 -23.35 15.55 5.07
N THR A 439 -23.27 14.69 6.10
CA THR A 439 -22.90 13.27 5.94
C THR A 439 -23.72 12.56 4.88
N SER A 440 -25.06 12.68 4.90
CA SER A 440 -25.93 12.03 3.91
C SER A 440 -25.69 12.53 2.48
N ARG A 441 -25.36 13.83 2.32
CA ARG A 441 -25.06 14.38 1.00
C ARG A 441 -23.70 13.91 0.49
N VAL A 442 -22.69 13.82 1.36
CA VAL A 442 -21.39 13.22 1.02
C VAL A 442 -21.58 11.78 0.54
N GLN A 443 -22.36 10.97 1.26
CA GLN A 443 -22.66 9.59 0.87
C GLN A 443 -23.40 9.49 -0.46
N ALA A 444 -24.35 10.40 -0.71
CA ALA A 444 -25.04 10.46 -1.99
C ALA A 444 -24.09 10.82 -3.15
N VAL A 445 -23.20 11.80 -2.97
CA VAL A 445 -22.18 12.17 -3.97
C VAL A 445 -21.21 11.01 -4.21
N SER A 446 -20.79 10.32 -3.15
CA SER A 446 -19.93 9.15 -3.23
C SER A 446 -20.59 8.02 -4.03
N ALA A 447 -21.87 7.73 -3.78
CA ALA A 447 -22.62 6.73 -4.55
C ALA A 447 -22.73 7.05 -6.05
N LEU A 448 -22.63 8.33 -6.43
CA LEU A 448 -22.65 8.77 -7.82
C LEU A 448 -21.28 8.78 -8.48
N THR A 449 -20.22 9.11 -7.73
CA THR A 449 -18.92 9.48 -8.32
C THR A 449 -17.80 8.51 -8.02
N ASP A 450 -17.91 7.65 -7.02
CA ASP A 450 -16.86 6.72 -6.65
C ASP A 450 -16.93 5.42 -7.48
N ALA A 451 -15.80 4.97 -8.00
CA ALA A 451 -15.64 3.72 -8.76
C ALA A 451 -15.10 2.58 -7.87
N THR A 452 -15.59 2.50 -6.62
CA THR A 452 -15.02 1.63 -5.58
C THR A 452 -15.67 0.24 -5.49
N ASN A 453 -16.63 -0.11 -6.36
CA ASN A 453 -17.29 -1.41 -6.29
C ASN A 453 -16.27 -2.52 -6.57
N PRO A 454 -16.01 -3.44 -5.60
CA PRO A 454 -15.02 -4.50 -5.81
C PRO A 454 -15.56 -5.66 -6.65
N ASP A 455 -16.86 -5.72 -6.94
CA ASP A 455 -17.45 -6.82 -7.69
C ASP A 455 -17.35 -6.61 -9.20
N LEU A 456 -16.32 -7.19 -9.79
CA LEU A 456 -16.12 -7.25 -11.25
C LEU A 456 -16.54 -8.60 -11.86
N SER A 457 -17.31 -9.42 -11.13
CA SER A 457 -17.62 -10.80 -11.55
C SER A 457 -18.29 -10.88 -12.91
N ALA A 458 -19.20 -9.94 -13.23
CA ALA A 458 -19.89 -9.91 -14.51
C ALA A 458 -18.96 -9.55 -15.68
N PHE A 459 -18.08 -8.57 -15.49
CA PHE A 459 -17.10 -8.15 -16.50
C PHE A 459 -16.08 -9.28 -16.77
N LEU A 460 -15.52 -9.85 -15.70
CA LEU A 460 -14.56 -10.95 -15.81
C LEU A 460 -15.21 -12.24 -16.35
N GLY A 461 -16.45 -12.52 -15.94
CA GLY A 461 -17.21 -13.71 -16.32
C GLY A 461 -17.52 -13.79 -17.83
N LYS A 462 -17.66 -12.65 -18.51
CA LYS A 462 -17.78 -12.62 -19.98
C LYS A 462 -16.44 -12.67 -20.73
N GLY A 463 -15.31 -12.75 -20.00
CA GLY A 463 -13.97 -12.70 -20.58
C GLY A 463 -13.34 -11.31 -20.66
N GLY A 464 -13.92 -10.31 -20.00
CA GLY A 464 -13.38 -8.94 -19.95
C GLY A 464 -11.99 -8.89 -19.34
N ARG A 465 -11.13 -8.01 -19.87
CA ARG A 465 -9.73 -7.82 -19.43
C ARG A 465 -9.45 -6.40 -18.97
N LEU A 466 -8.77 -6.26 -17.83
CA LEU A 466 -8.37 -4.98 -17.25
C LEU A 466 -6.85 -4.90 -17.12
N ILE A 467 -6.26 -3.88 -17.76
CA ILE A 467 -4.91 -3.41 -17.42
C ILE A 467 -5.07 -2.18 -16.53
N LEU A 468 -4.54 -2.28 -15.32
CA LEU A 468 -4.51 -1.21 -14.33
C LEU A 468 -3.05 -0.77 -14.15
N LEU A 469 -2.78 0.54 -14.17
CA LEU A 469 -1.45 1.08 -13.96
C LEU A 469 -1.51 2.29 -13.02
N HIS A 470 -0.63 2.38 -12.02
CA HIS A 470 -0.58 3.55 -11.13
C HIS A 470 0.86 3.86 -10.73
N GLY A 471 1.26 5.13 -10.84
CA GLY A 471 2.53 5.61 -10.31
C GLY A 471 2.56 5.61 -8.78
N LEU A 472 3.62 5.08 -8.17
CA LEU A 472 3.76 5.06 -6.71
C LEU A 472 4.18 6.43 -6.14
N ALA A 473 4.60 7.37 -6.98
CA ALA A 473 4.90 8.75 -6.61
C ALA A 473 3.77 9.72 -7.01
N ASP A 474 2.58 9.22 -7.37
CA ASP A 474 1.42 10.02 -7.78
C ASP A 474 0.96 10.95 -6.65
N GLU A 475 1.09 12.25 -6.91
CA GLU A 475 0.79 13.34 -6.00
C GLU A 475 -0.66 13.85 -6.13
N VAL A 476 -1.41 13.40 -7.14
CA VAL A 476 -2.77 13.87 -7.46
C VAL A 476 -3.83 12.90 -6.95
N ILE A 477 -3.62 11.60 -7.20
CA ILE A 477 -4.50 10.49 -6.83
C ILE A 477 -3.67 9.48 -6.05
N SER A 478 -4.04 9.23 -4.80
CA SER A 478 -3.30 8.29 -3.95
C SER A 478 -3.24 6.88 -4.57
N PRO A 479 -2.05 6.34 -4.87
CA PRO A 479 -1.90 4.96 -5.35
C PRO A 479 -2.36 3.95 -4.29
N ASN A 480 -2.32 4.32 -3.01
CA ASN A 480 -2.77 3.48 -1.91
C ASN A 480 -4.29 3.22 -1.96
N SER A 481 -5.08 4.16 -2.50
CA SER A 481 -6.51 3.92 -2.75
C SER A 481 -6.73 2.88 -3.86
N THR A 482 -5.93 2.92 -4.92
CA THR A 482 -5.97 1.91 -6.00
C THR A 482 -5.55 0.54 -5.50
N ILE A 483 -4.49 0.47 -4.68
CA ILE A 483 -4.03 -0.75 -4.03
C ILE A 483 -5.11 -1.34 -3.12
N ALA A 484 -5.77 -0.51 -2.30
CA ALA A 484 -6.85 -0.95 -1.42
C ALA A 484 -8.03 -1.53 -2.21
N TRP A 485 -8.45 -0.86 -3.29
CA TRP A 485 -9.51 -1.36 -4.17
C TRP A 485 -9.11 -2.65 -4.88
N TYR A 486 -7.89 -2.76 -5.41
CA TYR A 486 -7.40 -4.00 -6.04
C TYR A 486 -7.41 -5.19 -5.06
N LYS A 487 -7.01 -4.97 -3.80
CA LYS A 487 -7.12 -5.98 -2.73
C LYS A 487 -8.58 -6.35 -2.45
N ALA A 488 -9.49 -5.37 -2.41
CA ALA A 488 -10.92 -5.63 -2.22
C ALA A 488 -11.53 -6.43 -3.38
N VAL A 489 -11.19 -6.10 -4.63
CA VAL A 489 -11.57 -6.88 -5.82
C VAL A 489 -11.06 -8.31 -5.70
N THR A 490 -9.77 -8.48 -5.37
CA THR A 490 -9.15 -9.80 -5.20
C THR A 490 -9.87 -10.62 -4.13
N GLY A 491 -10.22 -10.01 -2.99
CA GLY A 491 -11.03 -10.65 -1.95
C GLY A 491 -12.45 -10.99 -2.40
N ARG A 492 -13.04 -10.19 -3.29
CA ARG A 492 -14.42 -10.36 -3.77
C ARG A 492 -14.57 -11.42 -4.86
N VAL A 493 -13.70 -11.41 -5.87
CA VAL A 493 -13.78 -12.30 -7.05
C VAL A 493 -12.80 -13.48 -6.99
N GLY A 494 -11.83 -13.45 -6.08
CA GLY A 494 -10.80 -14.46 -5.90
C GLY A 494 -9.58 -14.29 -6.82
N GLN A 495 -8.41 -14.74 -6.33
CA GLN A 495 -7.13 -14.60 -7.05
C GLN A 495 -7.14 -15.21 -8.45
N ALA A 496 -7.82 -16.36 -8.64
CA ALA A 496 -7.87 -17.00 -9.96
C ALA A 496 -8.57 -16.14 -11.03
N ALA A 497 -9.64 -15.43 -10.66
CA ALA A 497 -10.33 -14.52 -11.57
C ALA A 497 -9.47 -13.29 -11.88
N VAL A 498 -8.76 -12.77 -10.87
CA VAL A 498 -7.77 -11.69 -11.02
C VAL A 498 -6.65 -12.12 -11.96
N ASP A 499 -6.04 -13.27 -11.75
CA ASP A 499 -4.95 -13.79 -12.58
C ASP A 499 -5.40 -14.03 -14.04
N GLN A 500 -6.67 -14.32 -14.26
CA GLN A 500 -7.22 -14.52 -15.60
C GLN A 500 -7.57 -13.22 -16.32
N GLY A 501 -7.99 -12.17 -15.61
CA GLY A 501 -8.59 -10.99 -16.24
C GLY A 501 -8.12 -9.63 -15.76
N ILE A 502 -7.23 -9.53 -14.76
CA ILE A 502 -6.69 -8.26 -14.26
C ILE A 502 -5.15 -8.30 -14.20
N ARG A 503 -4.49 -7.27 -14.71
CA ARG A 503 -3.05 -7.03 -14.52
C ARG A 503 -2.87 -5.64 -13.93
N PHE A 504 -2.38 -5.58 -12.70
CA PHE A 504 -2.10 -4.33 -12.00
C PHE A 504 -0.60 -4.09 -11.94
N TYR A 505 -0.16 -2.98 -12.53
CA TYR A 505 1.22 -2.52 -12.53
C TYR A 505 1.36 -1.27 -11.66
N THR A 506 2.23 -1.33 -10.66
CA THR A 506 2.65 -0.17 -9.90
C THR A 506 4.00 0.30 -10.39
N VAL A 507 4.16 1.60 -10.63
CA VAL A 507 5.38 2.16 -11.23
C VAL A 507 6.10 3.09 -10.24
N PRO A 508 7.21 2.64 -9.64
CA PRO A 508 8.09 3.51 -8.85
C PRO A 508 8.54 4.77 -9.58
N GLY A 509 8.60 5.89 -8.85
CA GLY A 509 9.08 7.18 -9.38
C GLY A 509 8.13 7.87 -10.36
N MET A 510 7.06 7.22 -10.80
CA MET A 510 6.02 7.82 -11.62
C MET A 510 5.05 8.61 -10.73
N GLY A 511 4.96 9.91 -10.96
CA GLY A 511 3.92 10.81 -10.45
C GLY A 511 2.68 10.78 -11.32
N HIS A 512 1.76 11.75 -11.19
CA HIS A 512 0.54 11.81 -12.02
C HIS A 512 0.83 12.28 -13.44
N GLY A 513 1.38 11.40 -14.28
CA GLY A 513 1.99 11.77 -15.56
C GLY A 513 3.23 12.67 -15.45
N THR A 514 3.87 12.70 -14.27
CA THR A 514 5.13 13.39 -13.98
C THR A 514 6.09 12.45 -13.22
N GLY A 515 7.07 12.97 -12.48
CA GLY A 515 7.92 12.20 -11.58
C GLY A 515 9.30 11.89 -12.16
N SER A 516 10.11 11.15 -11.40
CA SER A 516 11.49 10.80 -11.78
C SER A 516 11.57 9.68 -12.82
N PHE A 517 10.49 8.94 -13.04
CA PHE A 517 10.39 7.91 -14.08
C PHE A 517 9.01 7.94 -14.73
N LEU A 518 8.95 8.15 -16.05
CA LEU A 518 7.69 8.19 -16.80
C LEU A 518 7.65 7.03 -17.82
N PRO A 519 6.90 5.94 -17.55
CA PRO A 519 6.94 4.75 -18.39
C PRO A 519 6.27 4.96 -19.75
N ALA A 520 6.85 4.38 -20.78
CA ALA A 520 6.25 4.23 -22.10
C ALA A 520 6.29 2.76 -22.56
N TRP A 521 5.14 2.27 -23.06
CA TRP A 521 4.96 0.90 -23.58
C TRP A 521 3.65 0.75 -24.37
N ASN A 522 3.55 -0.31 -25.17
CA ASN A 522 2.38 -0.61 -26.01
C ASN A 522 1.22 -1.24 -25.21
N SER A 523 0.61 -0.51 -24.28
CA SER A 523 -0.47 -1.02 -23.41
C SER A 523 -1.72 -1.48 -24.17
N LEU A 524 -2.17 -0.73 -25.20
CA LEU A 524 -3.33 -1.10 -26.02
C LEU A 524 -3.08 -2.40 -26.80
N THR A 525 -1.92 -2.54 -27.44
CA THR A 525 -1.55 -3.77 -28.15
C THR A 525 -1.46 -4.96 -27.19
N ALA A 526 -0.96 -4.76 -25.98
CA ALA A 526 -0.95 -5.79 -24.95
C ALA A 526 -2.36 -6.22 -24.53
N LEU A 527 -3.29 -5.27 -24.41
CA LEU A 527 -4.69 -5.54 -24.08
C LEU A 527 -5.40 -6.30 -25.21
N GLU A 528 -5.23 -5.89 -26.47
CA GLU A 528 -5.81 -6.58 -27.63
C GLU A 528 -5.35 -8.03 -27.70
N ASN A 529 -4.04 -8.27 -27.59
CA ASN A 529 -3.50 -9.63 -27.61
C ASN A 529 -4.07 -10.48 -26.48
N TRP A 530 -4.38 -9.88 -25.32
CA TRP A 530 -4.99 -10.61 -24.23
C TRP A 530 -6.46 -10.94 -24.49
N VAL A 531 -7.23 -9.97 -25.00
CA VAL A 531 -8.65 -10.15 -25.33
C VAL A 531 -8.85 -11.11 -26.50
N GLU A 532 -8.04 -10.99 -27.55
CA GLU A 532 -8.26 -11.68 -28.82
C GLU A 532 -7.49 -13.00 -28.93
N LEU A 533 -6.30 -13.09 -28.32
CA LEU A 533 -5.42 -14.26 -28.41
C LEU A 533 -5.23 -14.98 -27.06
N GLY A 534 -5.81 -14.47 -25.97
CA GLY A 534 -5.62 -15.02 -24.62
C GLY A 534 -4.22 -14.78 -24.04
N ALA A 535 -3.39 -13.95 -24.69
CA ALA A 535 -2.01 -13.70 -24.29
C ALA A 535 -1.91 -12.59 -23.23
N ALA A 536 -2.09 -12.96 -21.96
CA ALA A 536 -1.99 -12.02 -20.84
C ALA A 536 -0.62 -11.32 -20.81
N PRO A 537 -0.56 -10.00 -20.56
CA PRO A 537 0.73 -9.34 -20.42
C PRO A 537 1.41 -9.81 -19.13
N ALA A 538 2.62 -10.35 -19.30
CA ALA A 538 3.57 -10.61 -18.21
C ALA A 538 4.42 -9.34 -17.96
N THR A 539 5.50 -9.48 -17.18
CA THR A 539 6.50 -8.43 -17.02
C THR A 539 6.98 -7.91 -18.39
N ARG A 540 6.77 -6.62 -18.64
CA ARG A 540 7.22 -5.93 -19.86
C ARG A 540 8.46 -5.12 -19.57
N THR A 541 9.16 -4.69 -20.62
CA THR A 541 10.15 -3.62 -20.49
C THR A 541 9.46 -2.32 -20.84
N VAL A 542 9.57 -1.33 -19.96
CA VAL A 542 9.10 0.04 -20.17
C VAL A 542 10.30 0.96 -20.33
N MET A 543 10.13 1.98 -21.16
CA MET A 543 11.13 3.03 -21.40
C MET A 543 10.74 4.30 -20.67
N ASP A 544 11.71 4.99 -20.08
CA ASP A 544 11.54 6.31 -19.50
C ASP A 544 11.50 7.38 -20.59
N THR A 545 10.50 8.25 -20.56
CA THR A 545 10.35 9.36 -21.50
C THR A 545 10.75 10.71 -20.92
N ASN A 546 11.20 10.76 -19.66
CA ASN A 546 11.74 11.99 -19.08
C ASN A 546 12.98 12.46 -19.84
N ALA A 547 13.07 13.75 -20.18
CA ALA A 547 14.16 14.28 -21.01
C ALA A 547 15.57 13.99 -20.46
N GLY A 548 15.75 14.02 -19.13
CA GLY A 548 17.04 13.77 -18.48
C GLY A 548 17.43 12.29 -18.38
N THR A 549 16.48 11.37 -18.55
CA THR A 549 16.67 9.92 -18.41
C THR A 549 16.10 9.16 -19.61
N TYR A 550 15.91 9.86 -20.74
CA TYR A 550 15.22 9.33 -21.91
C TYR A 550 15.92 8.06 -22.42
N GLY A 551 15.14 6.99 -22.60
CA GLY A 551 15.68 5.71 -23.06
C GLY A 551 16.15 4.78 -21.93
N ARG A 552 16.20 5.24 -20.67
CA ARG A 552 16.36 4.35 -19.50
C ARG A 552 15.23 3.34 -19.49
N THR A 553 15.51 2.08 -19.15
CA THR A 553 14.50 1.01 -19.16
C THR A 553 14.36 0.33 -17.80
N ARG A 554 13.13 -0.06 -17.44
CA ARG A 554 12.82 -0.84 -16.23
C ARG A 554 11.87 -2.01 -16.57
N PRO A 555 11.90 -3.12 -15.82
CA PRO A 555 10.82 -4.09 -15.89
C PRO A 555 9.53 -3.49 -15.30
N LEU A 556 8.42 -3.64 -16.00
CA LEU A 556 7.08 -3.29 -15.51
C LEU A 556 6.57 -4.45 -14.67
N CYS A 557 6.75 -4.35 -13.36
CA CYS A 557 6.44 -5.40 -12.40
C CYS A 557 4.96 -5.41 -12.00
N LEU A 558 4.38 -6.61 -11.88
CA LEU A 558 3.02 -6.76 -11.39
C LEU A 558 2.98 -6.52 -9.89
N TYR A 559 2.04 -5.71 -9.40
CA TYR A 559 1.82 -5.54 -7.97
C TYR A 559 1.60 -6.90 -7.29
N PRO A 560 2.20 -7.15 -6.10
CA PRO A 560 2.98 -6.23 -5.26
C PRO A 560 4.48 -6.18 -5.57
N SER A 561 4.94 -6.79 -6.65
CA SER A 561 6.35 -6.81 -7.00
C SER A 561 6.84 -5.49 -7.60
N TRP A 562 8.14 -5.20 -7.40
CA TRP A 562 8.79 -3.95 -7.82
C TRP A 562 10.21 -4.22 -8.38
N PRO A 563 10.78 -3.32 -9.21
CA PRO A 563 12.10 -3.51 -9.82
C PRO A 563 13.24 -3.39 -8.81
N LYS A 564 13.99 -4.46 -8.57
CA LYS A 564 15.22 -4.45 -7.76
C LYS A 564 16.44 -4.61 -8.63
N TYR A 565 17.46 -3.79 -8.40
CA TYR A 565 18.72 -3.89 -9.12
C TYR A 565 19.54 -5.10 -8.68
N LYS A 566 20.13 -5.83 -9.65
CA LYS A 566 20.91 -7.06 -9.39
C LYS A 566 22.30 -6.78 -8.80
N GLY A 567 22.72 -5.52 -8.72
CA GLY A 567 24.04 -5.12 -8.21
C GLY A 567 25.15 -5.05 -9.27
N THR A 568 24.91 -5.50 -10.50
CA THR A 568 25.89 -5.50 -11.60
C THR A 568 25.26 -5.12 -12.93
N GLY A 569 26.02 -4.41 -13.79
CA GLY A 569 25.57 -3.94 -15.10
C GLY A 569 25.23 -2.45 -15.12
N SER A 570 24.61 -1.97 -16.19
CA SER A 570 24.07 -0.60 -16.22
C SER A 570 22.76 -0.52 -15.45
N ALA A 571 22.64 0.47 -14.57
CA ALA A 571 21.38 0.83 -13.91
C ALA A 571 20.32 1.33 -14.91
N ASP A 572 20.68 1.69 -16.15
CA ASP A 572 19.69 2.16 -17.13
C ASP A 572 19.04 1.02 -17.93
N ALA A 573 19.45 -0.23 -17.70
CA ALA A 573 19.00 -1.37 -18.50
C ALA A 573 18.12 -2.33 -17.68
N ALA A 574 16.87 -2.53 -18.11
CA ALA A 574 15.88 -3.40 -17.44
C ALA A 574 16.37 -4.83 -17.21
N ILE A 575 17.24 -5.35 -18.07
CA ILE A 575 17.83 -6.70 -17.94
C ILE A 575 18.64 -6.88 -16.64
N ASN A 576 19.14 -5.80 -16.05
CA ASN A 576 19.89 -5.82 -14.79
C ASN A 576 18.99 -5.69 -13.55
N TYR A 577 17.68 -5.82 -13.72
CA TYR A 577 16.69 -5.79 -12.64
C TYR A 577 15.93 -7.13 -12.56
N THR A 578 15.36 -7.40 -11.40
CA THR A 578 14.35 -8.46 -11.17
C THR A 578 13.13 -7.84 -10.51
N CYS A 579 11.94 -8.42 -10.73
CA CYS A 579 10.77 -8.06 -9.94
C CYS A 579 10.83 -8.79 -8.58
N GLU A 580 11.06 -8.06 -7.48
CA GLU A 580 11.10 -8.58 -6.11
C GLU A 580 9.77 -8.34 -5.40
N GLY A 581 9.41 -9.19 -4.42
CA GLY A 581 8.15 -9.06 -3.64
C GLY A 581 6.98 -9.92 -4.15
N ALA A 582 7.19 -10.77 -5.16
CA ALA A 582 6.14 -11.60 -5.79
C ALA A 582 5.64 -12.79 -4.94
N SER A 583 6.25 -13.10 -3.79
CA SER A 583 5.93 -14.28 -2.98
C SER A 583 4.73 -14.12 -2.04
N GLY A 584 3.97 -13.01 -2.10
CA GLY A 584 2.84 -12.77 -1.20
C GLY A 584 3.24 -12.56 0.27
N ILE A 585 4.52 -12.72 0.59
CA ILE A 585 5.14 -12.20 1.80
C ILE A 585 5.60 -10.81 1.42
N VAL A 586 4.75 -9.83 1.69
CA VAL A 586 5.27 -8.49 1.98
C VAL A 586 6.33 -8.73 3.05
N GLN A 587 7.60 -8.46 2.74
CA GLN A 587 8.61 -8.31 3.78
C GLN A 587 8.29 -6.98 4.48
N SER A 588 7.11 -6.92 5.12
CA SER A 588 6.54 -5.77 5.83
C SER A 588 7.25 -5.50 7.15
N CYS A 589 8.22 -6.34 7.47
CA CYS A 589 9.06 -6.24 8.63
C CYS A 589 10.53 -6.18 8.21
N LEU A 590 11.14 -5.01 8.37
CA LEU A 590 12.57 -4.80 8.14
C LEU A 590 13.44 -5.71 9.02
N ASN A 591 12.95 -6.08 10.21
CA ASN A 591 13.64 -6.97 11.14
C ASN A 591 13.37 -8.46 10.89
N MET A 592 12.56 -8.82 9.88
CA MET A 592 12.34 -10.22 9.52
C MET A 592 13.54 -10.72 8.72
N PRO A 593 14.28 -11.73 9.22
CA PRO A 593 15.43 -12.25 8.51
C PRO A 593 15.05 -12.80 7.13
N SER A 594 15.99 -12.82 6.19
CA SER A 594 15.77 -13.37 4.85
C SER A 594 15.81 -14.91 4.81
N VAL A 595 16.27 -15.55 5.89
CA VAL A 595 16.38 -17.00 6.03
C VAL A 595 15.89 -17.45 7.40
N ALA A 596 15.53 -18.73 7.52
CA ALA A 596 15.10 -19.29 8.80
C ALA A 596 16.17 -19.07 9.89
N THR A 597 15.79 -18.38 10.95
CA THR A 597 16.71 -17.87 11.98
C THR A 597 16.27 -18.36 13.36
N THR A 598 17.23 -18.56 14.27
CA THR A 598 16.97 -18.97 15.66
C THR A 598 17.43 -17.88 16.62
N TRP A 599 16.56 -17.51 17.55
CA TRP A 599 16.82 -16.59 18.66
C TRP A 599 16.94 -17.40 19.95
N LYS A 600 17.82 -16.98 20.85
CA LYS A 600 18.03 -17.58 22.17
C LYS A 600 17.45 -16.70 23.26
N GLY A 601 16.65 -17.26 24.16
CA GLY A 601 15.89 -16.47 25.11
C GLY A 601 15.28 -17.23 26.27
N GLY A 602 14.28 -16.61 26.86
CA GLY A 602 13.56 -17.14 28.02
C GLY A 602 12.22 -16.46 28.22
N ASN A 603 11.48 -16.95 29.21
CA ASN A 603 10.18 -16.39 29.56
C ASN A 603 10.04 -16.17 31.07
N THR A 604 8.92 -15.59 31.47
CA THR A 604 8.62 -15.25 32.87
C THR A 604 8.41 -16.45 33.79
N ASP A 605 8.31 -17.66 33.26
CA ASP A 605 8.26 -18.90 34.04
C ASP A 605 9.67 -19.46 34.38
N GLY A 606 10.73 -18.70 34.05
CA GLY A 606 12.13 -19.09 34.29
C GLY A 606 12.64 -20.14 33.30
N GLU A 607 11.92 -20.35 32.21
CA GLU A 607 12.30 -21.30 31.17
C GLU A 607 13.29 -20.67 30.22
N GLU A 608 14.35 -21.42 29.93
CA GLU A 608 15.27 -21.12 28.84
C GLU A 608 14.76 -21.77 27.56
N LEU A 609 14.77 -21.03 26.47
CA LEU A 609 14.19 -21.46 25.20
C LEU A 609 14.95 -20.92 23.99
N SER A 610 14.71 -21.56 22.86
CA SER A 610 15.14 -21.13 21.54
C SER A 610 13.93 -20.98 20.63
N VAL A 611 13.78 -19.84 19.97
CA VAL A 611 12.69 -19.58 19.03
C VAL A 611 13.25 -19.61 17.63
N ARG A 612 12.70 -20.44 16.74
CA ARG A 612 13.07 -20.46 15.32
C ARG A 612 11.88 -20.00 14.49
N ILE A 613 12.10 -19.08 13.55
CA ILE A 613 11.08 -18.59 12.62
C ILE A 613 11.60 -18.79 11.20
N ASP A 614 10.75 -19.34 10.33
CA ASP A 614 10.98 -19.42 8.89
C ASP A 614 10.23 -18.27 8.18
N PRO A 615 10.93 -17.28 7.61
CA PRO A 615 10.32 -16.12 6.98
C PRO A 615 9.53 -16.47 5.71
N ALA A 616 9.85 -17.60 5.05
CA ALA A 616 9.19 -18.01 3.79
C ALA A 616 7.83 -18.67 4.02
N THR A 617 7.62 -19.26 5.21
CA THR A 617 6.40 -20.00 5.54
C THR A 617 5.64 -19.41 6.71
N LEU A 618 6.26 -18.45 7.42
CA LEU A 618 5.80 -17.89 8.68
C LEU A 618 5.57 -18.95 9.78
N GLN A 619 6.16 -20.14 9.63
CA GLN A 619 6.15 -21.16 10.68
C GLN A 619 7.18 -20.81 11.75
N TYR A 620 6.83 -21.05 13.00
CA TYR A 620 7.75 -20.93 14.13
C TYR A 620 7.76 -22.17 15.01
N THR A 621 8.86 -22.36 15.73
CA THR A 621 8.99 -23.35 16.80
C THR A 621 9.66 -22.73 18.01
N VAL A 622 9.09 -22.91 19.19
CA VAL A 622 9.74 -22.63 20.47
C VAL A 622 10.22 -23.94 21.08
N THR A 623 11.53 -24.09 21.26
CA THR A 623 12.14 -25.25 21.92
C THR A 623 12.51 -24.89 23.34
N ILE A 624 12.05 -25.67 24.32
CA ILE A 624 12.42 -25.51 25.73
C ILE A 624 13.77 -26.15 25.98
N ASP A 625 14.80 -25.35 26.27
CA ASP A 625 16.17 -25.81 26.44
C ASP A 625 16.47 -26.22 27.88
N ALA A 626 15.89 -25.52 28.86
CA ALA A 626 15.97 -25.88 30.27
C ALA A 626 14.77 -25.28 31.05
N SER A 627 14.08 -26.10 31.83
CA SER A 627 12.88 -25.71 32.58
C SER A 627 12.66 -26.64 33.77
N LEU A 628 12.00 -26.13 34.81
CA LEU A 628 11.36 -26.94 35.86
C LEU A 628 9.84 -27.09 35.64
N GLN A 629 9.28 -26.34 34.68
CA GLN A 629 7.87 -26.32 34.35
C GLN A 629 7.52 -27.32 33.23
N ARG A 630 8.47 -27.58 32.32
CA ARG A 630 8.35 -28.54 31.21
C ARG A 630 9.64 -29.35 31.04
N ALA A 631 9.52 -30.49 30.37
CA ALA A 631 10.69 -31.28 30.00
C ALA A 631 11.56 -30.52 28.99
N ALA A 632 12.88 -30.56 29.17
CA ALA A 632 13.83 -30.05 28.18
C ALA A 632 13.69 -30.82 26.86
N GLY A 633 13.82 -30.11 25.73
CA GLY A 633 13.57 -30.63 24.38
C GLY A 633 12.10 -30.54 23.94
N THR A 634 11.18 -30.06 24.78
CA THR A 634 9.78 -29.82 24.36
C THR A 634 9.75 -28.80 23.23
N VAL A 635 9.13 -29.14 22.10
CA VAL A 635 8.95 -28.25 20.94
C VAL A 635 7.49 -27.83 20.85
N ILE A 636 7.27 -26.51 20.76
CA ILE A 636 5.96 -25.88 20.61
C ILE A 636 5.92 -25.23 19.23
N PRO A 637 5.26 -25.83 18.24
CA PRO A 637 5.12 -25.26 16.91
C PRO A 637 3.96 -24.27 16.83
N GLY A 638 4.03 -23.34 15.89
CA GLY A 638 2.93 -22.46 15.53
C GLY A 638 3.14 -21.77 14.19
N GLN A 639 2.15 -20.98 13.78
CA GLN A 639 2.17 -20.19 12.56
C GLN A 639 1.89 -18.73 12.87
N LEU A 640 2.73 -17.87 12.33
CA LEU A 640 2.57 -16.43 12.39
C LEU A 640 1.58 -15.94 11.33
N VAL A 641 0.77 -14.97 11.71
CA VAL A 641 -0.17 -14.24 10.86
C VAL A 641 0.21 -12.77 10.93
N SER A 642 0.56 -12.17 9.79
CA SER A 642 0.98 -10.76 9.76
C SER A 642 -0.12 -9.83 10.30
N GLN A 643 0.25 -8.92 11.20
CA GLN A 643 -0.64 -7.89 11.75
C GLN A 643 -0.22 -6.47 11.33
N GLY A 644 0.79 -6.34 10.47
CA GLY A 644 1.38 -5.06 10.06
C GLY A 644 2.56 -4.64 10.92
N GLY A 645 3.52 -3.93 10.31
CA GLY A 645 4.85 -3.70 10.89
C GLY A 645 5.58 -5.01 11.20
N CYS A 646 6.59 -4.96 12.05
CA CYS A 646 7.30 -6.16 12.53
C CYS A 646 6.53 -7.01 13.55
N THR A 647 5.19 -6.98 13.52
CA THR A 647 4.33 -7.63 14.50
C THR A 647 3.42 -8.67 13.86
N TYR A 648 3.31 -9.81 14.52
CA TYR A 648 2.65 -11.01 14.01
C TYR A 648 1.77 -11.61 15.10
N GLY A 649 0.52 -11.93 14.78
CA GLY A 649 -0.30 -12.79 15.61
C GLY A 649 0.17 -14.24 15.49
N SER A 650 -0.05 -15.04 16.51
CA SER A 650 0.14 -16.48 16.49
C SER A 650 -1.21 -17.19 16.45
N ASN A 651 -1.29 -18.24 15.65
CA ASN A 651 -2.42 -19.18 15.67
C ASN A 651 -2.46 -20.01 16.97
N GLU A 652 -1.42 -19.96 17.80
CA GLU A 652 -1.43 -20.49 19.15
C GLU A 652 -2.13 -19.49 20.08
N ASN A 653 -3.40 -19.77 20.43
CA ASN A 653 -4.25 -19.08 21.44
C ASN A 653 -4.21 -17.52 21.45
N GLY A 654 -3.82 -16.86 20.35
CA GLY A 654 -3.80 -15.39 20.24
C GLY A 654 -2.54 -14.70 20.80
N ALA A 655 -1.41 -15.40 20.96
CA ALA A 655 -0.13 -14.74 21.26
C ALA A 655 0.28 -13.77 20.15
N GLN A 656 1.13 -12.79 20.47
CA GLN A 656 1.70 -11.86 19.49
C GLN A 656 3.22 -11.91 19.58
N PHE A 657 3.88 -11.95 18.43
CA PHE A 657 5.33 -11.89 18.28
C PHE A 657 5.71 -10.55 17.63
N THR A 658 6.74 -9.90 18.15
CA THR A 658 7.27 -8.65 17.59
C THR A 658 8.77 -8.78 17.37
N LEU A 659 9.21 -8.50 16.14
CA LEU A 659 10.63 -8.46 15.75
C LEU A 659 11.14 -7.03 15.85
N GLY A 660 11.96 -6.75 16.85
CA GLY A 660 12.57 -5.43 17.05
C GLY A 660 13.92 -5.27 16.34
N GLY A 661 14.36 -4.02 16.24
CA GLY A 661 15.71 -3.71 15.78
C GLY A 661 16.79 -4.36 16.67
N GLY A 662 17.99 -4.56 16.13
CA GLY A 662 19.12 -5.11 16.89
C GLY A 662 19.03 -6.61 17.19
N GLY A 663 18.15 -7.35 16.49
CA GLY A 663 18.01 -8.80 16.61
C GLY A 663 17.13 -9.24 17.79
N LEU A 664 16.20 -8.41 18.22
CA LEU A 664 15.31 -8.67 19.35
C LEU A 664 14.01 -9.33 18.91
N LEU A 665 13.54 -10.30 19.69
CA LEU A 665 12.23 -10.94 19.52
C LEU A 665 11.48 -10.94 20.85
N SER A 666 10.32 -10.30 20.90
CA SER A 666 9.33 -10.52 21.97
C SER A 666 8.20 -11.40 21.48
N GLY A 667 7.60 -12.16 22.40
CA GLY A 667 6.53 -13.08 22.06
C GLY A 667 5.82 -13.63 23.29
N GLY A 668 4.94 -14.61 23.06
CA GLY A 668 4.33 -15.38 24.13
C GLY A 668 4.43 -16.88 23.88
N VAL A 669 4.63 -17.67 24.94
CA VAL A 669 4.40 -19.13 24.91
C VAL A 669 3.26 -19.49 25.84
N ARG A 670 2.44 -20.47 25.48
CA ARG A 670 1.38 -20.95 26.38
C ARG A 670 2.00 -21.50 27.67
N ALA A 671 1.48 -21.13 28.85
CA ALA A 671 1.95 -21.69 30.12
C ALA A 671 1.87 -23.24 30.20
N ALA A 672 2.74 -23.87 30.98
CA ALA A 672 2.76 -25.33 31.15
C ALA A 672 1.46 -25.89 31.75
N SER A 673 0.81 -25.09 32.60
CA SER A 673 -0.50 -25.34 33.19
C SER A 673 -1.34 -24.06 33.18
N GLY A 674 -2.65 -24.18 32.93
CA GLY A 674 -3.55 -23.04 32.77
C GLY A 674 -3.71 -22.58 31.31
N GLY A 675 -4.39 -21.44 31.11
CA GLY A 675 -4.78 -20.93 29.79
C GLY A 675 -4.11 -19.61 29.34
N SER A 676 -3.34 -18.93 30.20
CA SER A 676 -2.70 -17.66 29.85
C SER A 676 -1.29 -17.84 29.25
N PHE A 677 -0.88 -16.88 28.42
CA PHE A 677 0.47 -16.81 27.86
C PHE A 677 1.50 -16.34 28.89
N ARG A 678 2.77 -16.66 28.62
CA ARG A 678 3.93 -16.16 29.33
C ARG A 678 4.77 -15.31 28.38
N PRO A 679 4.97 -14.01 28.69
CA PRO A 679 5.86 -13.18 27.91
C PRO A 679 7.25 -13.81 27.82
N LEU A 680 7.76 -13.88 26.60
CA LEU A 680 9.12 -14.32 26.29
C LEU A 680 9.91 -13.17 25.67
N LEU A 681 11.21 -13.21 25.89
CA LEU A 681 12.19 -12.39 25.19
C LEU A 681 13.31 -13.27 24.67
N ALA A 682 13.73 -13.06 23.43
CA ALA A 682 14.82 -13.78 22.81
C ALA A 682 15.69 -12.87 21.95
N PHE A 683 16.96 -13.25 21.81
CA PHE A 683 17.99 -12.48 21.15
C PHE A 683 18.60 -13.30 20.02
N GLN A 684 18.77 -12.68 18.85
CA GLN A 684 19.41 -13.31 17.70
C GLN A 684 20.91 -13.54 17.97
N ASN A 685 21.51 -12.61 18.71
CA ASN A 685 22.93 -12.65 19.08
C ASN A 685 23.07 -12.72 20.61
N VAL A 686 23.85 -13.67 21.08
CA VAL A 686 24.20 -13.83 22.51
C VAL A 686 25.71 -13.81 22.68
N SER A 687 26.20 -13.13 23.72
CA SER A 687 27.63 -13.11 24.06
C SER A 687 28.01 -14.31 24.91
N ALA A 688 29.09 -14.99 24.51
CA ALA A 688 29.79 -15.98 25.34
C ALA A 688 30.93 -15.37 26.18
N ASP A 689 31.26 -14.09 25.93
CA ASP A 689 32.36 -13.39 26.59
C ASP A 689 31.85 -12.62 27.81
N TYR A 690 32.11 -13.15 29.01
CA TYR A 690 31.73 -12.50 30.26
C TYR A 690 32.49 -11.19 30.52
N THR A 691 33.64 -10.95 29.87
CA THR A 691 34.40 -9.71 30.05
C THR A 691 33.72 -8.54 29.35
N ALA A 692 33.16 -8.76 28.16
CA ALA A 692 32.33 -7.81 27.43
C ALA A 692 31.02 -7.48 28.15
N VAL A 693 30.56 -8.37 29.04
CA VAL A 693 29.31 -8.23 29.82
C VAL A 693 29.59 -7.75 31.26
N ALA A 694 30.85 -7.58 31.64
CA ALA A 694 31.19 -7.18 33.00
C ALA A 694 30.89 -5.69 33.25
N ASP A 695 29.78 -5.42 33.94
CA ASP A 695 29.35 -4.07 34.28
C ASP A 695 28.56 -4.02 35.60
N ILE A 696 28.14 -2.81 35.97
CA ILE A 696 27.15 -2.55 37.00
C ILE A 696 25.80 -2.30 36.33
N TYR A 697 24.76 -2.96 36.84
CA TYR A 697 23.44 -3.00 36.25
C TYR A 697 22.36 -2.59 37.26
N ASN A 698 21.30 -1.95 36.78
CA ASN A 698 19.99 -1.95 37.41
C ASN A 698 19.27 -3.26 37.04
N VAL A 699 18.43 -3.74 37.96
CA VAL A 699 17.64 -4.98 37.79
C VAL A 699 16.16 -4.63 37.80
N ASN A 700 15.40 -5.19 36.86
CA ASN A 700 13.95 -5.20 36.88
C ASN A 700 13.43 -6.56 36.42
N GLY A 701 12.42 -7.09 37.08
CA GLY A 701 11.94 -8.43 36.80
C GLY A 701 10.84 -8.89 37.74
N ILE A 702 10.50 -10.17 37.62
CA ILE A 702 9.55 -10.84 38.50
C ILE A 702 10.06 -12.21 38.91
N GLN A 703 9.60 -12.65 40.07
CA GLN A 703 9.84 -13.96 40.61
C GLN A 703 8.56 -14.53 41.19
N THR A 704 8.33 -15.82 40.96
CA THR A 704 7.20 -16.58 41.45
C THR A 704 7.68 -17.64 42.43
N ALA A 705 7.06 -17.68 43.60
CA ALA A 705 7.36 -18.70 44.61
C ALA A 705 6.74 -20.05 44.20
N VAL A 706 7.53 -21.13 44.30
CA VAL A 706 7.06 -22.50 43.98
C VAL A 706 6.03 -22.98 45.02
N ALA A 707 6.14 -22.52 46.26
CA ALA A 707 5.32 -23.00 47.36
C ALA A 707 3.84 -22.62 47.24
N ASP A 708 3.54 -21.41 46.75
CA ASP A 708 2.18 -20.85 46.73
C ASP A 708 1.82 -20.10 45.43
N GLY A 709 2.74 -20.00 44.47
CA GLY A 709 2.53 -19.29 43.21
C GLY A 709 2.50 -17.76 43.35
N SER A 710 2.84 -17.20 44.51
CA SER A 710 2.87 -15.75 44.72
C SER A 710 3.93 -15.09 43.83
N VAL A 711 3.56 -13.96 43.19
CA VAL A 711 4.44 -13.20 42.29
C VAL A 711 4.93 -11.95 43.01
N SER A 712 6.24 -11.73 42.98
CA SER A 712 6.91 -10.54 43.51
C SER A 712 7.75 -9.84 42.45
N THR A 713 7.74 -8.51 42.45
CA THR A 713 8.64 -7.71 41.61
C THR A 713 10.06 -7.71 42.18
N VAL A 714 11.05 -7.80 41.31
CA VAL A 714 12.47 -7.78 41.66
C VAL A 714 13.09 -6.52 41.10
N ASN A 715 13.41 -5.56 41.97
CA ASN A 715 14.20 -4.38 41.62
C ASN A 715 15.45 -4.29 42.50
N GLY A 716 16.52 -3.72 41.95
CA GLY A 716 17.76 -3.53 42.67
C GLY A 716 18.90 -3.17 41.73
N SER A 717 20.11 -3.54 42.12
CA SER A 717 21.30 -3.43 41.28
C SER A 717 22.14 -4.70 41.33
N ALA A 718 23.04 -4.86 40.37
CA ALA A 718 23.92 -6.00 40.29
C ALA A 718 25.27 -5.63 39.69
N ARG A 719 26.27 -6.47 39.93
CA ARG A 719 27.58 -6.37 39.30
C ARG A 719 28.06 -7.72 38.81
N LEU A 720 28.48 -7.77 37.55
CA LEU A 720 29.31 -8.85 37.02
C LEU A 720 30.78 -8.42 37.06
N ARG A 721 31.62 -9.21 37.70
CA ARG A 721 33.08 -8.99 37.73
C ARG A 721 33.76 -9.90 36.72
N SER A 722 34.47 -9.31 35.75
CA SER A 722 35.19 -10.05 34.71
C SER A 722 36.23 -11.02 35.28
N SER A 723 37.06 -10.59 36.24
CA SER A 723 38.19 -11.41 36.72
C SER A 723 37.84 -12.78 37.30
N ALA A 724 36.59 -13.01 37.72
CA ALA A 724 36.15 -14.26 38.34
C ALA A 724 34.75 -14.72 37.89
N ALA A 725 34.17 -14.05 36.89
CA ALA A 725 32.78 -14.25 36.43
C ALA A 725 31.77 -14.39 37.59
N THR A 726 31.97 -13.61 38.65
CA THR A 726 31.07 -13.60 39.82
C THR A 726 29.95 -12.60 39.60
N TRP A 727 28.74 -13.01 39.93
CA TRP A 727 27.54 -12.18 39.89
C TRP A 727 27.10 -11.84 41.31
N GLN A 728 26.96 -10.55 41.61
CA GLN A 728 26.48 -10.08 42.90
C GLN A 728 25.25 -9.19 42.68
N THR A 729 24.11 -9.57 43.23
CA THR A 729 22.91 -8.71 43.25
C THR A 729 22.77 -8.06 44.62
N CYS A 730 22.26 -6.82 44.65
CA CYS A 730 21.94 -6.05 45.84
C CYS A 730 20.48 -5.59 45.75
N ALA A 731 19.72 -5.81 46.83
CA ALA A 731 18.33 -5.40 46.96
C ALA A 731 18.15 -4.38 48.09
N ALA A 732 17.08 -3.57 48.02
CA ALA A 732 16.73 -2.63 49.08
C ALA A 732 16.34 -3.34 50.40
N SER A 733 16.57 -2.69 51.54
CA SER A 733 16.27 -3.22 52.88
C SER A 733 14.79 -3.22 53.26
N ALA A 734 13.97 -2.41 52.58
CA ALA A 734 12.51 -2.41 52.69
C ALA A 734 11.88 -2.01 51.34
N SER A 735 10.92 -2.79 50.86
CA SER A 735 10.01 -2.52 49.70
C SER A 735 10.48 -2.77 48.25
N GLY A 736 11.60 -3.47 47.99
CA GLY A 736 11.89 -3.95 46.63
C GLY A 736 12.05 -2.83 45.57
N GLY A 737 12.64 -1.71 45.97
CA GLY A 737 12.98 -0.59 45.09
C GLY A 737 14.39 -0.67 44.49
N TYR A 738 14.68 0.19 43.52
CA TYR A 738 16.01 0.32 42.92
C TYR A 738 17.01 0.95 43.92
N VAL A 739 18.27 0.52 43.85
CA VAL A 739 19.37 1.03 44.69
C VAL A 739 20.63 1.24 43.87
N VAL A 740 21.43 2.25 44.21
CA VAL A 740 22.78 2.40 43.66
C VAL A 740 23.61 1.21 44.12
N TYR A 741 24.39 0.62 43.22
CA TYR A 741 25.19 -0.55 43.56
C TYR A 741 26.19 -0.26 44.69
N ASP A 742 26.14 -1.10 45.73
CA ASP A 742 27.11 -1.15 46.82
C ASP A 742 27.66 -2.57 46.96
N ALA A 743 28.99 -2.70 46.93
CA ALA A 743 29.66 -3.99 47.13
C ALA A 743 29.45 -4.55 48.54
N ASN A 744 29.17 -3.69 49.53
CA ASN A 744 28.96 -4.02 50.94
C ASN A 744 27.48 -4.15 51.32
N CYS A 745 26.59 -4.17 50.33
CA CYS A 745 25.15 -4.29 50.53
C CYS A 745 24.78 -5.48 51.44
N ALA A 746 23.99 -5.21 52.49
CA ALA A 746 23.59 -6.21 53.48
C ALA A 746 22.66 -7.27 52.87
N ASN A 747 21.73 -6.86 52.00
CA ASN A 747 20.79 -7.74 51.30
C ASN A 747 21.35 -8.11 49.93
N THR A 748 22.28 -9.07 49.91
CA THR A 748 22.99 -9.47 48.68
C THR A 748 22.86 -10.96 48.40
N THR A 749 22.70 -11.32 47.13
CA THR A 749 22.91 -12.68 46.65
C THR A 749 24.21 -12.71 45.84
N LYS A 750 25.09 -13.66 46.16
CA LYS A 750 26.39 -13.85 45.49
C LYS A 750 26.41 -15.19 44.80
N GLY A 751 27.01 -15.22 43.61
CA GLY A 751 27.10 -16.39 42.77
C GLY A 751 28.13 -16.24 41.67
N TYR A 752 28.10 -17.14 40.70
CA TYR A 752 28.96 -17.10 39.53
C TYR A 752 28.25 -17.65 38.29
N ILE A 753 28.81 -17.34 37.11
CA ILE A 753 28.32 -17.85 35.83
C ILE A 753 29.38 -18.71 35.14
N ALA A 754 28.94 -19.76 34.43
CA ALA A 754 29.82 -20.61 33.62
C ALA A 754 29.21 -20.82 32.23
N TRP A 755 29.97 -20.61 31.16
CA TRP A 755 29.47 -20.75 29.79
C TRP A 755 29.13 -22.21 29.48
N ASN A 756 27.93 -22.44 28.95
CA ASN A 756 27.47 -23.74 28.49
C ASN A 756 27.33 -23.74 26.96
N PRO A 757 28.31 -24.28 26.21
CA PRO A 757 28.30 -24.20 24.75
C PRO A 757 27.18 -25.02 24.10
N ALA A 758 26.68 -26.06 24.77
CA ALA A 758 25.58 -26.89 24.25
C ALA A 758 24.25 -26.14 24.22
N ARG A 759 24.07 -25.18 25.12
CA ARG A 759 22.84 -24.37 25.22
C ARG A 759 23.01 -22.93 24.75
N GLN A 760 24.23 -22.48 24.46
CA GLN A 760 24.56 -21.09 24.13
C GLN A 760 24.03 -20.10 25.18
N ALA A 761 24.19 -20.46 26.45
CA ALA A 761 23.83 -19.64 27.61
C ALA A 761 24.82 -19.91 28.74
N PHE A 762 24.87 -19.04 29.73
CA PHE A 762 25.62 -19.31 30.94
C PHE A 762 24.74 -20.04 31.96
N ASP A 763 25.30 -21.04 32.62
CA ASP A 763 24.77 -21.57 33.86
C ASP A 763 24.95 -20.56 34.99
N TYR A 764 23.87 -20.25 35.71
CA TYR A 764 23.89 -19.32 36.84
C TYR A 764 23.84 -20.08 38.17
N PHE A 765 24.90 -19.95 38.96
CA PHE A 765 25.06 -20.60 40.25
C PHE A 765 24.92 -19.58 41.38
N VAL A 766 24.25 -19.95 42.46
CA VAL A 766 24.16 -19.17 43.70
C VAL A 766 25.04 -19.81 44.77
N GLY A 767 25.80 -18.98 45.49
CA GLY A 767 26.85 -19.41 46.41
C GLY A 767 28.10 -19.95 45.68
N GLY A 768 29.16 -20.19 46.46
CA GLY A 768 30.41 -20.78 45.93
C GLY A 768 31.19 -19.88 44.97
N THR A 769 32.16 -20.46 44.27
CA THR A 769 32.99 -19.81 43.23
C THR A 769 33.25 -20.76 42.07
N ILE A 770 33.57 -20.23 40.87
CA ILE A 770 33.97 -21.03 39.70
C ILE A 770 35.13 -21.96 40.03
N ALA A 771 36.16 -21.43 40.71
CA ALA A 771 37.36 -22.19 41.06
C ALA A 771 37.05 -23.38 41.98
N ALA A 772 36.05 -23.25 42.86
CA ALA A 772 35.64 -24.32 43.78
C ALA A 772 34.57 -25.26 43.19
N GLY A 773 33.85 -24.84 42.15
CA GLY A 773 32.80 -25.64 41.51
C GLY A 773 31.64 -26.05 42.43
N ASN A 774 31.44 -25.36 43.56
CA ASN A 774 30.56 -25.80 44.66
C ASN A 774 29.30 -24.94 44.84
N GLY A 775 28.97 -24.08 43.86
CA GLY A 775 27.73 -23.32 43.86
C GLY A 775 26.51 -24.18 43.52
N VAL A 776 25.31 -23.71 43.88
CA VAL A 776 24.04 -24.37 43.56
C VAL A 776 23.51 -23.84 42.23
N LEU A 777 23.35 -24.71 41.23
CA LEU A 777 22.76 -24.34 39.94
C LEU A 777 21.33 -23.83 40.17
N SER A 778 21.08 -22.58 39.82
CA SER A 778 19.84 -21.87 40.16
C SER A 778 19.16 -21.21 38.96
N GLY A 779 19.72 -21.34 37.75
CA GLY A 779 19.23 -20.61 36.61
C GLY A 779 20.14 -20.64 35.39
N SER A 780 19.76 -19.84 34.40
CA SER A 780 20.63 -19.44 33.30
C SER A 780 20.76 -17.93 33.25
N LEU A 781 21.88 -17.47 32.71
CA LEU A 781 22.05 -16.12 32.22
C LEU A 781 22.21 -16.16 30.70
N ILE A 782 21.38 -15.39 30.00
CA ILE A 782 21.49 -15.12 28.57
C ILE A 782 21.91 -13.68 28.42
N SER A 783 23.07 -13.44 27.79
CA SER A 783 23.52 -12.08 27.51
C SER A 783 23.22 -11.74 26.07
N GLY A 784 22.06 -11.14 25.82
CA GLY A 784 21.69 -10.67 24.49
C GLY A 784 22.50 -9.46 24.09
N ILE A 785 22.88 -9.34 22.82
CA ILE A 785 23.44 -8.10 22.27
C ILE A 785 22.35 -7.39 21.48
N VAL A 786 21.93 -6.22 21.98
CA VAL A 786 20.91 -5.38 21.35
C VAL A 786 21.57 -4.07 20.93
N ASN A 787 21.66 -3.82 19.62
CA ASN A 787 22.33 -2.63 19.06
C ASN A 787 23.74 -2.39 19.66
N GLY A 788 24.52 -3.47 19.77
CA GLY A 788 25.87 -3.44 20.34
C GLY A 788 25.93 -3.33 21.86
N THR A 789 24.79 -3.22 22.55
CA THR A 789 24.72 -3.13 24.02
C THR A 789 24.39 -4.50 24.62
N PRO A 790 25.20 -5.02 25.56
CA PRO A 790 24.85 -6.22 26.30
C PRO A 790 23.67 -6.00 27.23
N VAL A 791 22.66 -6.87 27.11
CA VAL A 791 21.48 -6.92 27.97
C VAL A 791 21.42 -8.32 28.61
N PRO A 792 21.93 -8.48 29.83
CA PRO A 792 21.81 -9.73 30.56
C PRO A 792 20.36 -10.00 30.96
N MET A 793 19.95 -11.25 30.83
CA MET A 793 18.69 -11.79 31.29
C MET A 793 18.97 -13.02 32.15
N ILE A 794 18.58 -12.98 33.43
CA ILE A 794 18.67 -14.13 34.33
C ILE A 794 17.31 -14.79 34.43
N LEU A 795 17.29 -16.07 34.11
CA LEU A 795 16.16 -16.96 34.26
C LEU A 795 16.38 -17.78 35.53
N THR A 796 15.61 -17.48 36.57
CA THR A 796 15.70 -18.21 37.83
C THR A 796 14.88 -19.48 37.72
N ARG A 797 15.47 -20.61 38.11
CA ARG A 797 14.80 -21.90 38.25
C ARG A 797 15.41 -22.67 39.41
N SER A 798 14.72 -22.65 40.54
CA SER A 798 15.17 -23.27 41.78
C SER A 798 14.01 -24.04 42.42
N ALA A 799 14.31 -24.85 43.44
CA ALA A 799 13.29 -25.58 44.17
C ALA A 799 12.27 -24.67 44.87
N THR A 800 12.61 -23.41 45.13
CA THR A 800 11.76 -22.48 45.90
C THR A 800 11.14 -21.38 45.05
N ALA A 801 11.70 -21.08 43.89
CA ALA A 801 11.21 -20.00 43.03
C ALA A 801 11.68 -20.10 41.57
N TYR A 802 10.92 -19.49 40.67
CA TYR A 802 11.26 -19.32 39.26
C TYR A 802 10.90 -17.91 38.78
N GLY A 803 11.47 -17.45 37.66
CA GLY A 803 11.17 -16.12 37.15
C GLY A 803 12.18 -15.56 36.16
N MET A 804 12.03 -14.29 35.80
CA MET A 804 12.86 -13.61 34.80
C MET A 804 13.23 -12.21 35.27
N ASN A 805 14.52 -11.90 35.21
CA ASN A 805 15.09 -10.61 35.54
C ASN A 805 15.95 -10.10 34.37
N LEU A 806 15.74 -8.85 34.00
CA LEU A 806 16.52 -8.15 32.97
C LEU A 806 17.40 -7.08 33.61
N TYR A 807 18.56 -6.90 33.01
CA TYR A 807 19.62 -6.06 33.53
C TYR A 807 19.98 -5.00 32.50
N ALA A 808 19.89 -3.73 32.89
CA ALA A 808 20.30 -2.59 32.08
C ALA A 808 21.41 -1.83 32.80
N LYS A 809 22.39 -1.31 32.07
CA LYS A 809 23.57 -0.69 32.66
C LYS A 809 23.20 0.47 33.59
N GLN A 810 23.69 0.44 34.83
CA GLN A 810 23.59 1.55 35.78
C GLN A 810 24.75 2.52 35.51
N ALA A 811 24.65 3.27 34.42
CA ALA A 811 25.72 4.17 34.01
C ALA A 811 25.96 5.28 35.06
N ALA A 812 27.23 5.53 35.42
CA ALA A 812 27.60 6.57 36.38
C ALA A 812 27.16 7.98 35.93
N ALA A 813 27.14 8.23 34.62
CA ALA A 813 26.64 9.49 34.04
C ALA A 813 25.10 9.58 33.97
N GLY A 814 24.39 8.50 34.31
CA GLY A 814 22.95 8.38 34.10
C GLY A 814 22.57 8.18 32.64
N LEU A 815 21.26 8.04 32.42
CA LEU A 815 20.61 7.97 31.12
C LEU A 815 20.13 9.37 30.74
N ALA A 816 20.49 9.85 29.54
CA ALA A 816 20.04 11.15 29.06
C ALA A 816 18.50 11.18 28.87
N ALA A 817 17.88 12.34 29.11
CA ALA A 817 16.47 12.52 28.76
C ALA A 817 16.28 12.31 27.25
N GLY A 818 15.25 11.54 26.88
CA GLY A 818 14.99 11.14 25.50
C GLY A 818 15.80 9.94 25.00
N ALA A 819 16.71 9.37 25.80
CA ALA A 819 17.52 8.22 25.36
C ALA A 819 16.69 6.94 25.11
N ALA A 820 15.46 6.88 25.63
CA ALA A 820 14.52 5.80 25.41
C ALA A 820 13.40 6.19 24.42
N ASP A 821 13.57 7.28 23.67
CA ASP A 821 12.54 7.74 22.72
C ASP A 821 12.29 6.72 21.62
N GLY A 822 11.02 6.61 21.23
CA GLY A 822 10.57 5.71 20.20
C GLY A 822 9.22 5.07 20.49
N ALA A 823 8.73 4.30 19.51
CA ALA A 823 7.48 3.56 19.59
C ALA A 823 7.76 2.11 19.99
N TYR A 824 7.08 1.63 21.02
CA TYR A 824 7.27 0.30 21.58
C TYR A 824 5.99 -0.53 21.49
N ARG A 825 6.16 -1.83 21.21
CA ARG A 825 5.14 -2.85 21.46
C ARG A 825 5.44 -3.51 22.80
N VAL A 826 4.55 -3.29 23.77
CA VAL A 826 4.72 -3.72 25.16
C VAL A 826 3.84 -4.94 25.44
N GLN A 827 4.44 -6.00 25.96
CA GLN A 827 3.77 -7.21 26.41
C GLN A 827 3.89 -7.35 27.93
N ALA A 828 2.77 -7.59 28.61
CA ALA A 828 2.70 -7.70 30.05
C ALA A 828 2.33 -9.11 30.52
N THR A 829 2.71 -9.43 31.75
CA THR A 829 2.49 -10.74 32.40
C THR A 829 1.03 -11.11 32.66
N ASP A 830 0.10 -10.17 32.59
CA ASP A 830 -1.34 -10.42 32.62
C ASP A 830 -1.94 -10.70 31.23
N GLY A 831 -1.09 -10.74 30.19
CA GLY A 831 -1.48 -10.92 28.80
C GLY A 831 -1.80 -9.61 28.07
N ALA A 832 -1.70 -8.44 28.71
CA ALA A 832 -1.92 -7.18 28.03
C ALA A 832 -0.83 -6.92 26.98
N GLN A 833 -1.26 -6.49 25.80
CA GLN A 833 -0.41 -6.09 24.68
C GLN A 833 -0.81 -4.68 24.27
N VAL A 834 0.11 -3.71 24.38
CA VAL A 834 -0.22 -2.29 24.18
C VAL A 834 0.91 -1.55 23.47
N ALA A 835 0.55 -0.49 22.76
CA ALA A 835 1.52 0.47 22.23
C ALA A 835 1.95 1.46 23.32
N ALA A 836 3.22 1.82 23.33
CA ALA A 836 3.77 2.88 24.16
C ALA A 836 4.73 3.75 23.34
N ASP A 837 4.49 5.06 23.32
CA ASP A 837 5.33 6.04 22.65
C ASP A 837 6.06 6.87 23.69
N LEU A 838 7.39 6.88 23.64
CA LEU A 838 8.24 7.69 24.52
C LEU A 838 8.84 8.83 23.69
N ALA A 839 8.73 10.07 24.21
CA ALA A 839 9.28 11.26 23.57
C ALA A 839 9.75 12.27 24.63
N GLY A 840 11.06 12.49 24.72
CA GLY A 840 11.70 13.32 25.73
C GLY A 840 11.31 12.87 27.14
N THR A 841 10.47 13.65 27.81
CA THR A 841 9.96 13.40 29.18
C THR A 841 8.50 12.93 29.20
N THR A 842 7.95 12.50 28.06
CA THR A 842 6.55 12.08 27.94
C THR A 842 6.47 10.62 27.57
N ILE A 843 5.50 9.90 28.13
CA ILE A 843 5.08 8.58 27.67
C ILE A 843 3.59 8.60 27.37
N VAL A 844 3.19 8.09 26.21
CA VAL A 844 1.79 7.82 25.89
C VAL A 844 1.62 6.31 25.78
N ARG A 845 0.80 5.73 26.65
CA ARG A 845 0.54 4.29 26.67
C ARG A 845 -0.95 4.05 26.46
N ASN A 846 -1.30 3.37 25.38
CA ASN A 846 -2.71 3.11 25.02
C ASN A 846 -3.59 4.39 25.07
N GLY A 847 -3.06 5.51 24.54
CA GLY A 847 -3.73 6.82 24.54
C GLY A 847 -3.71 7.59 25.87
N VAL A 848 -3.11 7.02 26.93
CA VAL A 848 -2.99 7.66 28.24
C VAL A 848 -1.59 8.25 28.43
N SER A 849 -1.52 9.54 28.74
CA SER A 849 -0.24 10.24 28.92
C SER A 849 0.29 10.16 30.35
N GLY A 850 1.61 10.06 30.47
CA GLY A 850 2.35 10.18 31.71
C GLY A 850 3.66 10.96 31.52
N THR A 851 4.29 11.30 32.63
CA THR A 851 5.55 12.05 32.67
C THR A 851 6.70 11.14 33.07
N LEU A 852 7.74 11.10 32.24
CA LEU A 852 8.98 10.38 32.47
C LEU A 852 9.98 11.25 33.25
N THR A 853 10.59 10.66 34.28
CA THR A 853 11.70 11.23 35.03
C THR A 853 12.88 10.27 34.92
N TYR A 854 13.94 10.70 34.23
CA TYR A 854 15.14 9.89 34.04
C TYR A 854 16.04 9.96 35.27
N ASN A 855 16.75 8.87 35.54
CA ASN A 855 17.69 8.70 36.65
C ASN A 855 17.04 8.78 38.04
N THR A 856 15.78 8.39 38.15
CA THR A 856 15.00 8.41 39.40
C THR A 856 14.38 7.03 39.64
N PRO A 857 14.57 6.41 40.82
CA PRO A 857 15.27 6.94 42.00
C PRO A 857 16.81 6.84 41.92
N VAL A 858 17.38 6.14 40.93
CA VAL A 858 18.83 5.94 40.77
C VAL A 858 19.24 6.08 39.30
N PRO A 859 20.54 6.32 38.99
CA PRO A 859 21.02 6.46 37.61
C PRO A 859 20.61 5.29 36.71
N GLY A 860 20.11 5.59 35.51
CA GLY A 860 19.67 4.59 34.53
C GLY A 860 18.23 4.06 34.70
N VAL A 861 17.50 4.48 35.74
CA VAL A 861 16.07 4.14 35.92
C VAL A 861 15.19 5.29 35.42
N ILE A 862 14.13 4.96 34.69
CA ILE A 862 13.14 5.92 34.21
C ILE A 862 11.85 5.74 35.02
N GLY A 863 11.49 6.71 35.86
CA GLY A 863 10.20 6.73 36.55
C GLY A 863 9.11 7.31 35.66
N ALA A 864 7.91 6.72 35.65
CA ALA A 864 6.73 7.25 34.98
C ALA A 864 5.63 7.58 35.99
N THR A 865 5.00 8.75 35.85
CA THR A 865 3.93 9.25 36.73
C THR A 865 2.76 9.82 35.93
N GLY A 866 1.65 10.16 36.60
CA GLY A 866 0.44 10.67 35.95
C GLY A 866 -0.48 9.52 35.52
N GLY A 867 -0.95 9.54 34.27
CA GLY A 867 -1.81 8.48 33.73
C GLY A 867 -1.08 7.15 33.47
N VAL A 868 0.25 7.17 33.45
CA VAL A 868 1.10 5.97 33.34
C VAL A 868 2.00 5.91 34.57
N ILE A 869 1.77 4.95 35.46
CA ILE A 869 2.57 4.75 36.68
C ILE A 869 3.40 3.48 36.52
N ALA A 870 4.71 3.63 36.37
CA ALA A 870 5.64 2.52 36.17
C ALA A 870 7.07 2.95 36.48
N SER A 871 7.99 1.99 36.51
CA SER A 871 9.43 2.25 36.44
C SER A 871 10.02 1.38 35.35
N TYR A 872 10.82 1.98 34.47
CA TYR A 872 11.41 1.33 33.32
C TYR A 872 12.94 1.35 33.37
N LEU A 873 13.52 0.30 32.81
CA LEU A 873 14.89 0.18 32.37
C LEU A 873 14.93 0.19 30.85
N TYR A 874 15.98 0.78 30.29
CA TYR A 874 16.19 0.84 28.85
C TYR A 874 17.57 0.29 28.47
N GLY A 875 17.62 -0.53 27.42
CA GLY A 875 18.85 -1.08 26.87
C GLY A 875 18.76 -1.33 25.37
N GLY A 876 19.34 -0.43 24.57
CA GLY A 876 19.55 -0.65 23.14
C GLY A 876 18.29 -0.85 22.29
N GLY A 877 17.13 -0.34 22.71
CA GLY A 877 15.83 -0.58 22.02
C GLY A 877 14.90 -1.56 22.75
N LEU A 878 15.35 -2.15 23.87
CA LEU A 878 14.50 -2.87 24.81
C LEU A 878 14.08 -1.94 25.95
N LEU A 879 12.77 -1.88 26.22
CA LEU A 879 12.18 -1.25 27.39
C LEU A 879 11.67 -2.35 28.34
N VAL A 880 12.06 -2.33 29.60
CA VAL A 880 11.61 -3.30 30.61
C VAL A 880 11.03 -2.54 31.77
N GLY A 881 9.80 -2.84 32.18
CA GLY A 881 9.22 -2.13 33.31
C GLY A 881 8.34 -2.97 34.20
N THR A 882 8.03 -2.41 35.37
CA THR A 882 7.01 -2.96 36.27
C THR A 882 5.93 -1.94 36.53
N SER A 883 4.67 -2.33 36.29
CA SER A 883 3.48 -1.51 36.57
C SER A 883 2.43 -2.36 37.29
N ALA A 884 1.88 -1.85 38.39
CA ALA A 884 0.85 -2.54 39.19
C ALA A 884 1.18 -4.02 39.52
N GLY A 885 2.45 -4.32 39.83
CA GLY A 885 2.93 -5.66 40.16
C GLY A 885 3.17 -6.60 38.96
N LYS A 886 3.07 -6.10 37.73
CA LYS A 886 3.23 -6.86 36.48
C LYS A 886 4.53 -6.47 35.79
N LEU A 887 5.26 -7.45 35.24
CA LEU A 887 6.37 -7.19 34.33
C LEU A 887 5.84 -6.83 32.94
N GLU A 888 6.50 -5.88 32.30
CA GLU A 888 6.25 -5.35 30.97
C GLU A 888 7.54 -5.40 30.13
N LEU A 889 7.43 -5.94 28.92
CA LEU A 889 8.52 -6.07 27.94
C LEU A 889 8.15 -5.29 26.69
N GLY A 890 8.79 -4.16 26.48
CA GLY A 890 8.65 -3.29 25.33
C GLY A 890 9.77 -3.49 24.32
N VAL A 891 9.40 -3.74 23.06
CA VAL A 891 10.34 -3.81 21.95
C VAL A 891 10.13 -2.62 21.03
N LEU A 892 11.19 -1.87 20.77
CA LEU A 892 11.21 -0.77 19.80
C LEU A 892 10.95 -1.34 18.39
N HIS A 893 9.98 -0.77 17.69
CA HIS A 893 9.48 -1.31 16.41
C HIS A 893 9.32 -0.23 15.34
#